data_AF-E4KLU9-F1
#
_entry.id   AF-E4KLU9-F1
#
_cell.length_a   1.000
_cell.length_b   1.000
_cell.length_c   1.000
_cell.angle_alpha   90.00
_cell.angle_beta   90.00
_cell.angle_gamma   90.00
#
_symmetry.space_group_name_H-M   'P 1'
#
loop_
_entity.id
_entity.type
_entity.pdbx_description
1 polymer ?
#
loop_
_entity_poly.entity_id
_entity_poly.type
_entity_poly.pdbx_seq_one_letter_code
_entity_poly.pdbx_strand_id
1 'polypeptide(L)'
;MTTPIAIVDIETTGPNLDQGDRIIQIAALIIEEGQVTKEYDMLINPNMPIPSHISKLTGISNEQVQKAPHLSQVIDLWHYRLKDCIFVAHNINFDLRFLKQCFHHFGLDFNPPALDTVKLAKIFMPQAIGFNLTDLSQEMNLFFDQAHQALADAKITAYLLDWIAQLIIQAEAKSLDYLRPYLEHLPNDEVMILDQTKQFLIFNKEKLGLTLATSLQANEEVGQSLSRVMMSFGEYAQACFHNEPYLIMENKHLPIPDEAIVASVKAGLNQRKQIILLVENLEQADYFYHALKTINEGDFGAIYKNQENFLYAVNLYRLVNRQDLERLNQQELIVMAALIYWLSNQESGDLSDLHSEIASSPVVRQIREESSYQENKSLAMNMIKTVSRYPLIIMRYYDWMKLVTQSIYQDLGLDKCQLYISNIESWIQVARHQEQASIPLSSYFTQIVNLSDRIKSLNQVGHAEQILLLGLKKTVFQLIDLLEPYILKEADQDTLGSLPRTYYFANQDKIAKNIQILLQQLYLQSQQAKKQLVPSLTDLAPKLAFDLSNLLERCSQTVQLYIQKTGGKEFLVLQGDIIQSQAYHLVLRKRSLQILDFSNYLSNQACLAFSKGNYRYHQKVGNDSWLNQANFVYENYELKLPIQNTIQVPVLYTDELEKQRPRDKYVQNFVNFLLDSQTSLANKMIVIASSQEQIQATYPQVLNQDLISHNYVVLAQGYKGSLRKVCRHFKQAQKAILLITWRDFMANDWQEISPSVQVHLLKLPFLSLESAGMRAIQDYYGQETDIFKDQLLPQMIQTLKEILVAVANNLHDNEMFIYDDRLFTQAYSSIIHESLGPEFSFEYFDSFA
;
A
#
# COMPACT_ATOMS: atom_id res chain seq x y z
N MET A 1 -4.86 -1.08 -49.42
CA MET A 1 -5.78 -1.62 -48.40
C MET A 1 -5.07 -1.54 -47.08
N THR A 2 -5.74 -1.06 -46.03
CA THR A 2 -5.20 -1.07 -44.66
C THR A 2 -5.08 -2.51 -44.17
N THR A 3 -4.04 -2.84 -43.42
CA THR A 3 -3.84 -4.18 -42.85
C THR A 3 -5.00 -4.52 -41.91
N PRO A 4 -5.65 -5.70 -42.00
CA PRO A 4 -6.67 -6.09 -41.05
C PRO A 4 -6.13 -6.15 -39.61
N ILE A 5 -6.97 -5.88 -38.63
CA ILE A 5 -6.65 -6.04 -37.21
C ILE A 5 -7.31 -7.31 -36.71
N ALA A 6 -6.56 -8.16 -36.01
CA ALA A 6 -7.07 -9.31 -35.30
C ALA A 6 -6.98 -9.05 -33.79
N ILE A 7 -8.13 -8.82 -33.16
CA ILE A 7 -8.24 -8.80 -31.70
C ILE A 7 -8.40 -10.23 -31.23
N VAL A 8 -7.48 -10.74 -30.41
CA VAL A 8 -7.40 -12.15 -30.05
C VAL A 8 -7.39 -12.29 -28.54
N ASP A 9 -8.09 -13.32 -28.07
CA ASP A 9 -8.08 -13.78 -26.69
C ASP A 9 -8.10 -15.32 -26.67
N ILE A 10 -7.38 -15.92 -25.72
CA ILE A 10 -7.34 -17.37 -25.53
C ILE A 10 -7.65 -17.77 -24.10
N GLU A 11 -8.32 -18.92 -23.96
CA GLU A 11 -8.43 -19.61 -22.67
C GLU A 11 -7.53 -20.84 -22.66
N THR A 12 -6.94 -21.15 -21.51
CA THR A 12 -5.99 -22.27 -21.36
C THR A 12 -6.27 -23.10 -20.10
N THR A 13 -5.67 -24.29 -20.01
CA THR A 13 -5.70 -25.14 -18.79
C THR A 13 -4.89 -24.56 -17.63
N GLY A 14 -4.24 -23.41 -17.82
CA GLY A 14 -3.35 -22.76 -16.87
C GLY A 14 -2.38 -21.77 -17.56
N PRO A 15 -1.70 -20.91 -16.80
CA PRO A 15 -0.92 -19.81 -17.36
C PRO A 15 0.46 -20.23 -17.91
N ASN A 16 0.92 -21.46 -17.64
CA ASN A 16 2.31 -21.87 -17.82
C ASN A 16 2.47 -22.88 -18.95
N LEU A 17 2.66 -22.36 -20.15
CA LEU A 17 2.92 -23.16 -21.34
C LEU A 17 4.13 -24.11 -21.16
N ASP A 18 5.20 -23.66 -20.50
CA ASP A 18 6.41 -24.46 -20.23
C ASP A 18 6.15 -25.63 -19.27
N GLN A 19 5.10 -25.54 -18.44
CA GLN A 19 4.68 -26.62 -17.52
C GLN A 19 3.69 -27.59 -18.17
N GLY A 20 3.38 -27.39 -19.45
CA GLY A 20 2.50 -28.29 -20.18
C GLY A 20 1.06 -27.81 -20.31
N ASP A 21 0.74 -26.56 -19.95
CA ASP A 21 -0.61 -26.02 -20.17
C ASP A 21 -0.96 -25.94 -21.66
N ARG A 22 -2.26 -26.02 -21.96
CA ARG A 22 -2.81 -26.13 -23.32
C ARG A 22 -3.98 -25.18 -23.51
N ILE A 23 -4.15 -24.73 -24.75
CA ILE A 23 -5.29 -23.89 -25.16
C ILE A 23 -6.58 -24.72 -25.14
N ILE A 24 -7.65 -24.13 -24.61
CA ILE A 24 -9.01 -24.70 -24.53
C ILE A 24 -10.04 -23.87 -25.31
N GLN A 25 -9.75 -22.61 -25.62
CA GLN A 25 -10.56 -21.77 -26.51
C GLN A 25 -9.64 -20.77 -27.24
N ILE A 26 -9.96 -20.47 -28.50
CA ILE A 26 -9.37 -19.36 -29.24
C ILE A 26 -10.51 -18.52 -29.79
N ALA A 27 -10.52 -17.23 -29.48
CA ALA A 27 -11.41 -16.27 -30.08
C ALA A 27 -10.64 -15.19 -30.85
N ALA A 28 -11.20 -14.72 -31.96
CA ALA A 28 -10.65 -13.59 -32.69
C ALA A 28 -11.74 -12.76 -33.38
N LEU A 29 -11.60 -11.44 -33.30
CA LEU A 29 -12.37 -10.48 -34.09
C LEU A 29 -11.48 -9.89 -35.17
N ILE A 30 -11.94 -9.95 -36.43
CA ILE A 30 -11.27 -9.31 -37.55
C ILE A 30 -11.94 -7.97 -37.84
N ILE A 31 -11.14 -6.91 -37.82
CA ILE A 31 -11.56 -5.54 -38.11
C ILE A 31 -10.85 -5.09 -39.39
N GLU A 32 -11.62 -4.66 -40.39
CA GLU A 32 -11.13 -4.09 -41.63
C GLU A 32 -11.78 -2.72 -41.84
N GLU A 33 -10.98 -1.69 -42.11
CA GLU A 33 -11.46 -0.32 -42.34
C GLU A 33 -12.42 0.20 -41.25
N GLY A 34 -12.13 -0.14 -39.99
CA GLY A 34 -12.93 0.27 -38.82
C GLY A 34 -14.27 -0.48 -38.68
N GLN A 35 -14.47 -1.58 -39.42
CA GLN A 35 -15.65 -2.42 -39.31
C GLN A 35 -15.30 -3.82 -38.84
N VAL A 36 -16.08 -4.36 -37.90
CA VAL A 36 -16.03 -5.78 -37.57
C VAL A 36 -16.54 -6.58 -38.78
N THR A 37 -15.65 -7.33 -39.43
CA THR A 37 -15.94 -8.12 -40.63
C THR A 37 -16.13 -9.60 -40.32
N LYS A 38 -15.42 -10.14 -39.33
CA LYS A 38 -15.50 -11.57 -38.95
C LYS A 38 -15.36 -11.74 -37.45
N GLU A 39 -16.11 -12.69 -36.90
CA GLU A 39 -15.96 -13.18 -35.53
C GLU A 39 -15.64 -14.68 -35.59
N TYR A 40 -14.61 -15.09 -34.87
CA TYR A 40 -14.22 -16.48 -34.72
C TYR A 40 -14.24 -16.82 -33.24
N ASP A 41 -14.84 -17.95 -32.91
CA ASP A 41 -14.86 -18.52 -31.58
C ASP A 41 -14.83 -20.04 -31.72
N MET A 42 -13.86 -20.68 -31.09
CA MET A 42 -13.64 -22.11 -31.20
C MET A 42 -13.08 -22.68 -29.91
N LEU A 43 -13.82 -23.63 -29.33
CA LEU A 43 -13.28 -24.53 -28.31
C LEU A 43 -12.24 -25.47 -28.92
N ILE A 44 -11.24 -25.82 -28.12
CA ILE A 44 -10.13 -26.70 -28.48
C ILE A 44 -10.05 -27.82 -27.47
N ASN A 45 -9.88 -29.06 -27.95
CA ASN A 45 -9.60 -30.19 -27.08
C ASN A 45 -8.12 -30.18 -26.65
N PRO A 46 -7.81 -29.96 -25.36
CA PRO A 46 -6.43 -29.82 -24.88
C PRO A 46 -5.70 -31.17 -24.72
N ASN A 47 -6.35 -32.31 -24.96
CA ASN A 47 -5.83 -33.66 -24.70
C ASN A 47 -5.45 -33.92 -23.22
N MET A 48 -6.03 -33.16 -22.30
CA MET A 48 -5.82 -33.28 -20.86
C MET A 48 -7.04 -32.77 -20.10
N PRO A 49 -7.26 -33.22 -18.84
CA PRO A 49 -8.34 -32.68 -18.04
C PRO A 49 -8.09 -31.20 -17.70
N ILE A 50 -9.13 -30.38 -17.83
CA ILE A 50 -9.14 -28.98 -17.36
C ILE A 50 -9.20 -28.98 -15.83
N PRO A 51 -8.26 -28.31 -15.13
CA PRO A 51 -8.30 -28.15 -13.69
C PRO A 51 -9.61 -27.47 -13.23
N SER A 52 -10.16 -27.90 -12.09
CA SER A 52 -11.46 -27.41 -11.61
C SER A 52 -11.51 -25.90 -11.38
N HIS A 53 -10.41 -25.29 -10.96
CA HIS A 53 -10.32 -23.83 -10.78
C HIS A 53 -10.39 -23.07 -12.11
N ILE A 54 -9.82 -23.61 -13.19
CA ILE A 54 -9.91 -23.02 -14.54
C ILE A 54 -11.32 -23.16 -15.09
N SER A 55 -11.93 -24.35 -14.96
CA SER A 55 -13.29 -24.59 -15.43
C SER A 55 -14.31 -23.65 -14.76
N LYS A 56 -14.07 -23.28 -13.49
CA LYS A 56 -14.87 -22.26 -12.78
C LYS A 56 -14.58 -20.83 -13.25
N LEU A 57 -13.34 -20.53 -13.61
CA LEU A 57 -12.94 -19.21 -14.09
C LEU A 57 -13.51 -18.91 -15.47
N THR A 58 -13.40 -19.86 -16.40
CA THR A 58 -13.73 -19.70 -17.82
C THR A 58 -15.13 -20.19 -18.17
N GLY A 59 -15.77 -20.95 -17.27
CA GLY A 59 -17.04 -21.63 -17.55
C GLY A 59 -16.94 -22.81 -18.52
N ILE A 60 -15.74 -23.17 -19.00
CA ILE A 60 -15.53 -24.25 -19.96
C ILE A 60 -15.36 -25.58 -19.23
N SER A 61 -16.22 -26.55 -19.53
CA SER A 61 -16.21 -27.89 -18.96
C SER A 61 -15.40 -28.89 -19.79
N ASN A 62 -14.91 -29.94 -19.13
CA ASN A 62 -14.24 -31.07 -19.80
C ASN A 62 -15.13 -31.73 -20.87
N GLU A 63 -16.44 -31.78 -20.66
CA GLU A 63 -17.42 -32.37 -21.58
C GLU A 63 -17.57 -31.58 -22.88
N GLN A 64 -17.45 -30.24 -22.80
CA GLN A 64 -17.49 -29.36 -23.96
C GLN A 64 -16.24 -29.54 -24.83
N VAL A 65 -15.05 -29.47 -24.22
CA VAL A 65 -13.78 -29.59 -24.97
C VAL A 65 -13.53 -31.00 -25.50
N GLN A 66 -14.11 -32.04 -24.89
CA GLN A 66 -13.97 -33.41 -25.41
C GLN A 66 -14.59 -33.57 -26.80
N LYS A 67 -15.62 -32.79 -27.13
CA LYS A 67 -16.29 -32.77 -28.44
C LYS A 67 -15.64 -31.79 -29.43
N ALA A 68 -14.73 -30.95 -28.96
CA ALA A 68 -14.05 -29.95 -29.75
C ALA A 68 -12.92 -30.57 -30.60
N PRO A 69 -12.52 -29.93 -31.72
CA PRO A 69 -11.36 -30.37 -32.49
C PRO A 69 -10.07 -30.26 -31.68
N HIS A 70 -9.10 -31.11 -31.99
CA HIS A 70 -7.74 -30.95 -31.46
C HIS A 70 -7.05 -29.76 -32.12
N LEU A 71 -6.14 -29.10 -31.40
CA LEU A 71 -5.38 -27.97 -31.93
C LEU A 71 -4.68 -28.32 -33.26
N SER A 72 -4.12 -29.52 -33.39
CA SER A 72 -3.46 -30.00 -34.61
C SER A 72 -4.37 -30.05 -35.85
N GLN A 73 -5.69 -30.11 -35.67
CA GLN A 73 -6.66 -30.15 -36.76
C GLN A 73 -7.03 -28.75 -37.27
N VAL A 74 -6.78 -27.71 -36.46
CA VAL A 74 -7.24 -26.33 -36.72
C VAL A 74 -6.11 -25.31 -36.74
N ILE A 75 -4.87 -25.72 -36.47
CA ILE A 75 -3.73 -24.81 -36.38
C ILE A 75 -3.46 -24.07 -37.70
N ASP A 76 -3.51 -24.75 -38.85
CA ASP A 76 -3.33 -24.13 -40.17
C ASP A 76 -4.44 -23.09 -40.46
N LEU A 77 -5.66 -23.37 -40.00
CA LEU A 77 -6.80 -22.46 -40.15
C LEU A 77 -6.59 -21.18 -39.32
N TRP A 78 -6.16 -21.32 -38.07
CA TRP A 78 -5.85 -20.18 -37.21
C TRP A 78 -4.67 -19.37 -37.71
N HIS A 79 -3.62 -20.04 -38.22
CA HIS A 79 -2.50 -19.37 -38.87
C HIS A 79 -2.96 -18.55 -40.08
N TYR A 80 -3.74 -19.15 -40.98
CA TYR A 80 -4.29 -18.48 -42.16
C TYR A 80 -5.14 -17.25 -41.79
N ARG A 81 -5.92 -17.33 -40.70
CA ARG A 81 -6.77 -16.23 -40.23
C ARG A 81 -5.99 -15.05 -39.66
N LEU A 82 -4.82 -15.28 -39.08
CA LEU A 82 -4.10 -14.28 -38.27
C LEU A 82 -2.82 -13.75 -38.92
N LYS A 83 -2.18 -14.51 -39.81
CA LYS A 83 -0.81 -14.24 -40.30
C LYS A 83 -0.61 -12.88 -41.00
N ASP A 84 -1.65 -12.34 -41.63
CA ASP A 84 -1.61 -11.08 -42.38
C ASP A 84 -2.34 -9.95 -41.63
N CYS A 85 -2.54 -10.11 -40.31
CA CYS A 85 -3.21 -9.14 -39.45
C CYS A 85 -2.23 -8.45 -38.48
N ILE A 86 -2.60 -7.26 -38.02
CA ILE A 86 -2.05 -6.67 -36.80
C ILE A 86 -2.67 -7.43 -35.62
N PHE A 87 -1.85 -8.06 -34.78
CA PHE A 87 -2.30 -8.84 -33.64
C PHE A 87 -2.50 -7.95 -32.41
N VAL A 88 -3.66 -7.98 -31.79
CA VAL A 88 -3.95 -7.20 -30.59
C VAL A 88 -4.55 -8.09 -29.53
N ALA A 89 -4.04 -8.01 -28.30
CA ALA A 89 -4.60 -8.72 -27.15
C ALA A 89 -4.50 -7.87 -25.88
N HIS A 90 -5.18 -8.31 -24.82
CA HIS A 90 -5.13 -7.69 -23.50
C HIS A 90 -4.15 -8.44 -22.60
N ASN A 91 -2.85 -8.11 -22.74
CA ASN A 91 -1.66 -8.84 -22.26
C ASN A 91 -1.07 -9.82 -23.30
N ILE A 92 -0.48 -9.28 -24.37
CA ILE A 92 0.03 -10.10 -25.47
C ILE A 92 1.11 -11.12 -25.05
N ASN A 93 1.82 -10.86 -23.94
CA ASN A 93 2.83 -11.77 -23.43
C ASN A 93 2.24 -13.13 -23.02
N PHE A 94 0.91 -13.20 -22.88
CA PHE A 94 0.15 -14.42 -22.70
C PHE A 94 -0.32 -14.97 -24.07
N ASP A 95 -1.30 -14.33 -24.72
CA ASP A 95 -1.97 -14.85 -25.91
C ASP A 95 -1.03 -15.11 -27.09
N LEU A 96 -0.24 -14.09 -27.44
CA LEU A 96 0.68 -14.16 -28.57
C LEU A 96 1.79 -15.19 -28.29
N ARG A 97 2.27 -15.27 -27.05
CA ARG A 97 3.30 -16.26 -26.67
C ARG A 97 2.79 -17.69 -26.86
N PHE A 98 1.59 -17.99 -26.37
CA PHE A 98 0.95 -19.30 -26.54
C PHE A 98 0.78 -19.65 -28.01
N LEU A 99 0.19 -18.75 -28.80
CA LEU A 99 -0.05 -18.99 -30.22
C LEU A 99 1.26 -19.12 -31.01
N LYS A 100 2.26 -18.26 -30.79
CA LYS A 100 3.57 -18.35 -31.45
C LYS A 100 4.23 -19.71 -31.23
N GLN A 101 4.23 -20.19 -29.99
CA GLN A 101 4.85 -21.48 -29.67
C GLN A 101 4.04 -22.65 -30.24
N CYS A 102 2.71 -22.57 -30.23
CA CYS A 102 1.87 -23.56 -30.91
C CYS A 102 2.14 -23.59 -32.42
N PHE A 103 2.14 -22.44 -33.10
CA PHE A 103 2.47 -22.37 -34.53
C PHE A 103 3.87 -22.92 -34.82
N HIS A 104 4.87 -22.51 -34.02
CA HIS A 104 6.24 -23.00 -34.17
C HIS A 104 6.34 -24.52 -34.01
N HIS A 105 5.61 -25.11 -33.05
CA HIS A 105 5.56 -26.57 -32.87
C HIS A 105 5.05 -27.31 -34.11
N PHE A 106 4.15 -26.70 -34.88
CA PHE A 106 3.64 -27.24 -36.15
C PHE A 106 4.43 -26.76 -37.38
N GLY A 107 5.60 -26.12 -37.18
CA GLY A 107 6.47 -25.66 -38.28
C GLY A 107 5.96 -24.41 -38.99
N LEU A 108 5.04 -23.66 -38.38
CA LEU A 108 4.47 -22.43 -38.91
C LEU A 108 5.15 -21.22 -38.26
N ASP A 109 5.73 -20.34 -39.06
CA ASP A 109 6.29 -19.08 -38.57
C ASP A 109 5.15 -18.07 -38.33
N PHE A 110 5.19 -17.38 -37.19
CA PHE A 110 4.17 -16.42 -36.79
C PHE A 110 4.80 -15.27 -36.01
N ASN A 111 5.06 -14.17 -36.70
CA ASN A 111 5.60 -12.94 -36.13
C ASN A 111 4.83 -11.72 -36.65
N PRO A 112 3.53 -11.60 -36.32
CA PRO A 112 2.73 -10.45 -36.73
C PRO A 112 3.19 -9.18 -35.99
N PRO A 113 2.94 -7.99 -36.57
CA PRO A 113 2.97 -6.74 -35.79
C PRO A 113 1.98 -6.85 -34.63
N ALA A 114 2.35 -6.38 -33.43
CA ALA A 114 1.53 -6.61 -32.24
C ALA A 114 1.36 -5.39 -31.33
N LEU A 115 0.14 -5.21 -30.77
CA LEU A 115 -0.16 -4.19 -29.76
C LEU A 115 -0.73 -4.81 -28.49
N ASP A 116 -0.27 -4.30 -27.34
CA ASP A 116 -0.74 -4.71 -26.02
C ASP A 116 -1.62 -3.64 -25.38
N THR A 117 -2.92 -3.93 -25.30
CA THR A 117 -3.89 -2.96 -24.76
C THR A 117 -3.71 -2.68 -23.27
N VAL A 118 -3.06 -3.56 -22.48
CA VAL A 118 -2.73 -3.27 -21.07
C VAL A 118 -1.69 -2.15 -21.01
N LYS A 119 -0.65 -2.20 -21.85
CA LYS A 119 0.38 -1.16 -21.89
C LYS A 119 -0.19 0.14 -22.41
N LEU A 120 -0.99 0.09 -23.48
CA LEU A 120 -1.66 1.25 -24.04
C LEU A 120 -2.62 1.88 -23.02
N ALA A 121 -3.42 1.09 -22.30
CA ALA A 121 -4.28 1.60 -21.23
C ALA A 121 -3.48 2.25 -20.11
N LYS A 122 -2.34 1.68 -19.69
CA LYS A 122 -1.45 2.33 -18.71
C LYS A 122 -0.90 3.68 -19.16
N ILE A 123 -0.72 3.87 -20.47
CA ILE A 123 -0.20 5.12 -21.04
C ILE A 123 -1.30 6.16 -21.22
N PHE A 124 -2.43 5.77 -21.83
CA PHE A 124 -3.48 6.70 -22.24
C PHE A 124 -4.64 6.82 -21.23
N MET A 125 -4.74 5.89 -20.28
CA MET A 125 -5.73 5.91 -19.19
C MET A 125 -5.06 5.70 -17.81
N PRO A 126 -3.99 6.46 -17.47
CA PRO A 126 -3.21 6.19 -16.26
C PRO A 126 -3.97 6.41 -14.95
N GLN A 127 -5.17 6.98 -15.01
CA GLN A 127 -6.06 7.26 -13.88
C GLN A 127 -7.14 6.18 -13.68
N ALA A 128 -7.21 5.16 -14.55
CA ALA A 128 -8.21 4.11 -14.45
C ALA A 128 -8.15 3.39 -13.09
N ILE A 129 -9.30 2.99 -12.56
CA ILE A 129 -9.40 2.26 -11.27
C ILE A 129 -8.61 0.93 -11.26
N GLY A 130 -8.33 0.38 -12.44
CA GLY A 130 -7.45 -0.76 -12.66
C GLY A 130 -7.23 -1.00 -14.16
N PHE A 131 -6.35 -1.95 -14.49
CA PHE A 131 -5.93 -2.23 -15.88
C PHE A 131 -6.30 -3.62 -16.38
N ASN A 132 -7.20 -4.33 -15.68
CA ASN A 132 -7.83 -5.53 -16.21
C ASN A 132 -9.12 -5.16 -16.97
N LEU A 133 -9.63 -6.08 -17.78
CA LEU A 133 -10.84 -5.82 -18.59
C LEU A 133 -12.06 -5.48 -17.74
N THR A 134 -12.24 -6.08 -16.55
CA THR A 134 -13.36 -5.77 -15.65
C THR A 134 -13.32 -4.30 -15.23
N ASP A 135 -12.21 -3.84 -14.69
CA ASP A 135 -12.03 -2.47 -14.21
C ASP A 135 -12.15 -1.45 -15.35
N LEU A 136 -11.53 -1.73 -16.50
CA LEU A 136 -11.59 -0.86 -17.68
C LEU A 136 -13.00 -0.84 -18.31
N SER A 137 -13.73 -1.95 -18.26
CA SER A 137 -15.11 -2.00 -18.75
C SER A 137 -16.04 -1.14 -17.89
N GLN A 138 -15.83 -1.10 -16.57
CA GLN A 138 -16.57 -0.23 -15.66
C GLN A 138 -16.30 1.25 -15.96
N GLU A 139 -15.03 1.63 -16.15
CA GLU A 139 -14.63 2.99 -16.55
C GLU A 139 -15.33 3.44 -17.85
N MET A 140 -15.46 2.53 -18.81
CA MET A 140 -16.13 2.77 -20.09
C MET A 140 -17.66 2.58 -20.06
N ASN A 141 -18.24 2.29 -18.89
CA ASN A 141 -19.66 2.01 -18.68
C ASN A 141 -20.22 0.86 -19.54
N LEU A 142 -19.45 -0.21 -19.71
CA LEU A 142 -19.82 -1.40 -20.47
C LEU A 142 -20.22 -2.53 -19.53
N PHE A 143 -21.34 -3.21 -19.82
CA PHE A 143 -21.78 -4.41 -19.08
C PHE A 143 -21.84 -5.63 -19.99
N PHE A 144 -21.54 -6.80 -19.44
CA PHE A 144 -21.50 -8.09 -20.15
C PHE A 144 -22.11 -9.20 -19.31
N ASP A 145 -23.16 -9.85 -19.81
CA ASP A 145 -23.81 -10.99 -19.13
C ASP A 145 -22.96 -12.29 -19.14
N GLN A 146 -21.74 -12.25 -19.71
CA GLN A 146 -20.82 -13.39 -19.87
C GLN A 146 -19.34 -12.97 -19.83
N ALA A 147 -18.93 -12.19 -18.83
CA ALA A 147 -17.50 -11.95 -18.58
C ALA A 147 -16.75 -13.28 -18.41
N HIS A 148 -15.53 -13.41 -18.97
CA HIS A 148 -14.69 -14.64 -19.00
C HIS A 148 -15.03 -15.69 -20.08
N GLN A 149 -15.61 -15.28 -21.20
CA GLN A 149 -15.52 -16.03 -22.45
C GLN A 149 -14.59 -15.29 -23.41
N ALA A 150 -13.68 -16.01 -24.08
CA ALA A 150 -12.65 -15.40 -24.90
C ALA A 150 -13.20 -14.42 -25.96
N LEU A 151 -14.34 -14.73 -26.57
CA LEU A 151 -14.96 -13.83 -27.54
C LEU A 151 -15.48 -12.53 -26.91
N ALA A 152 -16.06 -12.59 -25.71
CA ALA A 152 -16.52 -11.41 -25.00
C ALA A 152 -15.33 -10.50 -24.62
N ASP A 153 -14.24 -11.11 -24.13
CA ASP A 153 -13.02 -10.39 -23.74
C ASP A 153 -12.32 -9.76 -24.97
N ALA A 154 -12.32 -10.44 -26.12
CA ALA A 154 -11.90 -9.86 -27.39
C ALA A 154 -12.77 -8.66 -27.81
N LYS A 155 -14.10 -8.70 -27.57
CA LYS A 155 -15.01 -7.57 -27.86
C LYS A 155 -14.76 -6.37 -26.94
N ILE A 156 -14.51 -6.59 -25.66
CA ILE A 156 -14.09 -5.54 -24.71
C ILE A 156 -12.78 -4.92 -25.18
N THR A 157 -11.81 -5.76 -25.54
CA THR A 157 -10.49 -5.33 -25.99
C THR A 157 -10.57 -4.48 -27.26
N ALA A 158 -11.45 -4.84 -28.20
CA ALA A 158 -11.71 -4.05 -29.40
C ALA A 158 -12.25 -2.65 -29.05
N TYR A 159 -13.20 -2.59 -28.11
CA TYR A 159 -13.77 -1.31 -27.66
C TYR A 159 -12.74 -0.45 -26.90
N LEU A 160 -11.92 -1.07 -26.03
CA LEU A 160 -10.82 -0.39 -25.35
C LEU A 160 -9.83 0.22 -26.34
N LEU A 161 -9.50 -0.51 -27.42
CA LEU A 161 -8.62 -0.03 -28.46
C LEU A 161 -9.20 1.18 -29.20
N ASP A 162 -10.49 1.15 -29.54
CA ASP A 162 -11.22 2.28 -30.11
C ASP A 162 -11.24 3.48 -29.17
N TRP A 163 -11.46 3.25 -27.87
CA TRP A 163 -11.43 4.30 -26.84
C TRP A 163 -10.07 4.98 -26.77
N ILE A 164 -8.99 4.20 -26.73
CA ILE A 164 -7.61 4.71 -26.73
C ILE A 164 -7.32 5.49 -28.02
N ALA A 165 -7.80 5.04 -29.18
CA ALA A 165 -7.65 5.76 -30.44
C ALA A 165 -8.36 7.13 -30.40
N GLN A 166 -9.55 7.22 -29.79
CA GLN A 166 -10.24 8.49 -29.60
C GLN A 166 -9.47 9.44 -28.66
N LEU A 167 -8.92 8.91 -27.57
CA LEU A 167 -8.07 9.69 -26.64
C LEU A 167 -6.85 10.29 -27.36
N ILE A 168 -6.19 9.52 -28.23
CA ILE A 168 -5.06 10.00 -29.03
C ILE A 168 -5.47 11.13 -29.98
N ILE A 169 -6.66 11.05 -30.59
CA ILE A 169 -7.18 12.10 -31.50
C ILE A 169 -7.44 13.41 -30.73
N GLN A 170 -7.84 13.32 -29.47
CA GLN A 170 -8.12 14.49 -28.62
C GLN A 170 -6.86 15.10 -28.01
N ALA A 171 -5.76 14.34 -27.95
CA ALA A 171 -4.52 14.77 -27.32
C ALA A 171 -3.80 15.88 -28.11
N GLU A 172 -3.04 16.72 -27.38
CA GLU A 172 -2.21 17.75 -28.01
C GLU A 172 -1.09 17.14 -28.85
N ALA A 173 -0.91 17.62 -30.09
CA ALA A 173 0.13 17.09 -31.01
C ALA A 173 1.54 17.09 -30.39
N LYS A 174 1.89 18.14 -29.64
CA LYS A 174 3.19 18.26 -28.96
C LYS A 174 3.41 17.17 -27.91
N SER A 175 2.35 16.76 -27.20
CA SER A 175 2.40 15.66 -26.24
C SER A 175 2.72 14.34 -26.94
N LEU A 176 2.08 14.08 -28.07
CA LEU A 176 2.30 12.88 -28.88
C LEU A 176 3.74 12.82 -29.43
N ASP A 177 4.32 13.95 -29.82
CA ASP A 177 5.72 14.04 -30.27
C ASP A 177 6.70 13.61 -29.17
N TYR A 178 6.47 14.02 -27.92
CA TYR A 178 7.29 13.59 -26.79
C TYR A 178 7.07 12.13 -26.39
N LEU A 179 5.86 11.62 -26.61
CA LEU A 179 5.45 10.26 -26.25
C LEU A 179 5.96 9.22 -27.25
N ARG A 180 6.03 9.56 -28.54
CA ARG A 180 6.44 8.68 -29.64
C ARG A 180 7.74 7.91 -29.38
N PRO A 181 8.88 8.54 -29.00
CA PRO A 181 10.12 7.81 -28.77
C PRO A 181 10.00 6.72 -27.70
N TYR A 182 9.15 6.91 -26.68
CA TYR A 182 8.93 5.90 -25.64
C TYR A 182 8.17 4.69 -26.17
N LEU A 183 7.18 4.88 -27.05
CA LEU A 183 6.45 3.79 -27.70
C LEU A 183 7.31 3.04 -28.72
N GLU A 184 8.24 3.72 -29.41
CA GLU A 184 9.20 3.10 -30.34
C GLU A 184 10.19 2.16 -29.64
N HIS A 185 10.46 2.38 -28.35
CA HIS A 185 11.35 1.55 -27.54
C HIS A 185 10.61 0.45 -26.75
N LEU A 186 9.28 0.39 -26.82
CA LEU A 186 8.54 -0.74 -26.28
C LEU A 186 8.84 -2.00 -27.11
N PRO A 187 8.71 -3.21 -26.51
CA PRO A 187 9.19 -4.43 -27.16
C PRO A 187 8.35 -4.91 -28.36
N ASN A 188 7.18 -4.29 -28.61
CA ASN A 188 6.32 -4.62 -29.75
C ASN A 188 6.09 -3.37 -30.61
N ASP A 189 5.03 -3.38 -31.41
CA ASP A 189 4.72 -2.32 -32.36
C ASP A 189 3.73 -1.30 -31.78
N GLU A 190 3.79 -1.02 -30.47
CA GLU A 190 2.83 -0.13 -29.80
C GLU A 190 2.78 1.27 -30.43
N VAL A 191 3.87 1.77 -31.00
CA VAL A 191 3.91 3.06 -31.72
C VAL A 191 2.92 3.14 -32.89
N MET A 192 2.52 2.00 -33.46
CA MET A 192 1.54 1.95 -34.56
C MET A 192 0.22 2.62 -34.19
N ILE A 193 -0.18 2.63 -32.91
CA ILE A 193 -1.40 3.30 -32.44
C ILE A 193 -1.39 4.81 -32.73
N LEU A 194 -0.21 5.43 -32.76
CA LEU A 194 -0.01 6.85 -33.09
C LEU A 194 0.04 7.09 -34.60
N ASP A 195 0.68 6.19 -35.35
CA ASP A 195 0.86 6.34 -36.80
C ASP A 195 -0.40 6.02 -37.59
N GLN A 196 -1.20 5.07 -37.09
CA GLN A 196 -2.38 4.53 -37.75
C GLN A 196 -3.65 4.73 -36.92
N THR A 197 -3.72 5.76 -36.07
CA THR A 197 -4.81 5.98 -35.10
C THR A 197 -6.21 5.80 -35.69
N LYS A 198 -6.46 6.33 -36.89
CA LYS A 198 -7.77 6.24 -37.56
C LYS A 198 -8.18 4.80 -37.90
N GLN A 199 -7.23 3.89 -38.10
CA GLN A 199 -7.48 2.48 -38.42
C GLN A 199 -8.02 1.70 -37.22
N PHE A 200 -7.76 2.18 -36.01
CA PHE A 200 -8.20 1.58 -34.74
C PHE A 200 -9.55 2.08 -34.26
N LEU A 201 -10.16 3.05 -34.97
CA LEU A 201 -11.54 3.48 -34.71
C LEU A 201 -12.54 2.44 -35.23
N ILE A 202 -13.57 2.15 -34.44
CA ILE A 202 -14.62 1.18 -34.78
C ILE A 202 -15.93 1.93 -35.00
N PHE A 203 -16.45 1.86 -36.23
CA PHE A 203 -17.65 2.62 -36.65
C PHE A 203 -18.97 1.90 -36.38
N ASN A 204 -18.97 0.56 -36.32
CA ASN A 204 -20.16 -0.27 -36.16
C ASN A 204 -20.20 -0.96 -34.80
N LYS A 205 -20.10 -0.17 -33.73
CA LYS A 205 -20.02 -0.64 -32.34
C LYS A 205 -21.20 -1.52 -31.94
N GLU A 206 -22.37 -1.35 -32.57
CA GLU A 206 -23.53 -2.22 -32.40
C GLU A 206 -23.25 -3.70 -32.73
N LYS A 207 -22.31 -3.99 -33.64
CA LYS A 207 -21.90 -5.37 -33.95
C LYS A 207 -21.10 -6.03 -32.84
N LEU A 208 -20.50 -5.24 -31.94
CA LEU A 208 -19.84 -5.77 -30.76
C LEU A 208 -20.86 -6.30 -29.73
N GLY A 209 -22.16 -6.09 -29.92
CA GLY A 209 -23.20 -6.62 -29.03
C GLY A 209 -23.14 -6.04 -27.61
N LEU A 210 -22.55 -4.85 -27.46
CA LEU A 210 -22.33 -4.19 -26.18
C LEU A 210 -23.61 -3.50 -25.73
N THR A 211 -24.03 -3.76 -24.50
CA THR A 211 -25.14 -3.02 -23.88
C THR A 211 -24.54 -1.91 -23.03
N LEU A 212 -24.86 -0.66 -23.35
CA LEU A 212 -24.56 0.47 -22.48
C LEU A 212 -25.43 0.34 -21.23
N ALA A 213 -24.82 0.49 -20.05
CA ALA A 213 -25.58 0.46 -18.82
C ALA A 213 -26.65 1.57 -18.84
N THR A 214 -27.93 1.21 -18.93
CA THR A 214 -29.01 2.09 -18.46
C THR A 214 -28.92 2.12 -16.94
N SER A 215 -28.13 3.06 -16.43
CA SER A 215 -28.00 3.39 -15.00
C SER A 215 -28.23 2.17 -14.10
N LEU A 216 -27.29 1.22 -14.13
CA LEU A 216 -27.20 0.29 -13.02
C LEU A 216 -26.97 1.15 -11.78
N GLN A 217 -27.92 1.10 -10.86
CA GLN A 217 -27.77 1.52 -9.48
C GLN A 217 -26.66 0.66 -8.86
N ALA A 218 -25.41 0.97 -9.19
CA ALA A 218 -24.25 0.38 -8.58
C ALA A 218 -23.91 1.25 -7.37
N ASN A 219 -24.28 0.73 -6.20
CA ASN A 219 -23.76 1.11 -4.89
C ASN A 219 -23.88 2.59 -4.50
N GLU A 220 -25.10 3.13 -4.58
CA GLU A 220 -25.53 4.15 -3.61
C GLU A 220 -25.93 3.47 -2.27
N GLU A 221 -25.02 2.71 -1.65
CA GLU A 221 -25.13 2.41 -0.21
C GLU A 221 -24.10 3.19 0.63
N VAL A 222 -23.22 3.97 -0.01
CA VAL A 222 -22.40 4.96 0.70
C VAL A 222 -23.19 6.25 0.85
N GLY A 223 -24.24 6.14 1.64
CA GLY A 223 -25.20 7.20 1.93
C GLY A 223 -26.15 6.76 3.04
N GLN A 224 -25.66 5.98 4.02
CA GLN A 224 -26.42 5.85 5.26
C GLN A 224 -26.59 7.26 5.83
N SER A 225 -27.83 7.75 5.81
CA SER A 225 -28.22 8.89 6.62
C SER A 225 -27.64 8.65 8.02
N LEU A 226 -26.73 9.52 8.47
CA LEU A 226 -26.11 9.38 9.78
C LEU A 226 -27.18 9.04 10.80
N SER A 227 -27.00 7.92 11.50
CA SER A 227 -28.01 7.48 12.45
C SER A 227 -28.28 8.60 13.46
N ARG A 228 -29.51 8.66 14.00
CA ARG A 228 -29.86 9.68 15.01
C ARG A 228 -28.86 9.68 16.17
N VAL A 229 -28.33 8.51 16.52
CA VAL A 229 -27.31 8.33 17.56
C VAL A 229 -26.01 9.06 17.20
N MET A 230 -25.52 8.92 15.96
CA MET A 230 -24.31 9.63 15.50
C MET A 230 -24.52 11.14 15.45
N MET A 231 -25.69 11.58 14.97
CA MET A 231 -26.04 13.02 14.96
C MET A 231 -26.06 13.62 16.37
N SER A 232 -26.71 12.95 17.32
CA SER A 232 -26.73 13.39 18.73
C SER A 232 -25.34 13.41 19.35
N PHE A 233 -24.49 12.44 19.03
CA PHE A 233 -23.08 12.47 19.45
C PHE A 233 -22.35 13.70 18.89
N GLY A 234 -22.51 13.99 17.59
CA GLY A 234 -21.88 15.14 16.96
C GLY A 234 -22.29 16.48 17.58
N GLU A 235 -23.58 16.64 17.89
CA GLU A 235 -24.11 17.82 18.59
C GLU A 235 -23.55 17.93 20.02
N TYR A 236 -23.47 16.81 20.74
CA TYR A 236 -22.88 16.74 22.08
C TYR A 236 -21.40 17.14 22.08
N ALA A 237 -20.60 16.55 21.19
CA ALA A 237 -19.18 16.83 21.06
C ALA A 237 -18.93 18.33 20.78
N GLN A 238 -19.75 18.94 19.91
CA GLN A 238 -19.66 20.39 19.64
C GLN A 238 -20.03 21.24 20.83
N ALA A 239 -21.06 20.86 21.59
CA ALA A 239 -21.46 21.60 22.78
C ALA A 239 -20.36 21.60 23.85
N CYS A 240 -19.71 20.45 24.07
CA CYS A 240 -18.54 20.36 24.96
C CYS A 240 -17.37 21.18 24.42
N PHE A 241 -17.07 21.07 23.12
CA PHE A 241 -15.95 21.77 22.49
C PHE A 241 -16.11 23.30 22.49
N HIS A 242 -17.35 23.80 22.52
CA HIS A 242 -17.61 25.23 22.68
C HIS A 242 -17.13 25.77 24.03
N ASN A 243 -17.24 24.96 25.08
CA ASN A 243 -16.83 25.34 26.43
C ASN A 243 -15.34 25.07 26.68
N GLU A 244 -14.83 23.97 26.13
CA GLU A 244 -13.45 23.52 26.31
C GLU A 244 -12.70 23.54 24.96
N PRO A 245 -11.85 24.54 24.71
CA PRO A 245 -11.18 24.71 23.42
C PRO A 245 -10.13 23.64 23.13
N TYR A 246 -9.78 22.80 24.10
CA TYR A 246 -8.91 21.64 23.94
C TYR A 246 -9.64 20.43 24.51
N LEU A 247 -10.30 19.65 23.66
CA LEU A 247 -11.20 18.56 24.07
C LEU A 247 -10.76 17.24 23.44
N ILE A 248 -10.71 16.19 24.26
CA ILE A 248 -10.60 14.80 23.81
C ILE A 248 -11.93 14.10 24.09
N MET A 249 -12.58 13.65 23.03
CA MET A 249 -13.74 12.77 23.10
C MET A 249 -13.26 11.33 23.16
N GLU A 250 -13.68 10.61 24.19
CA GLU A 250 -13.49 9.17 24.33
C GLU A 250 -14.87 8.49 24.44
N ASN A 251 -14.99 7.27 23.92
CA ASN A 251 -16.13 6.42 24.21
C ASN A 251 -15.75 5.37 25.25
N LYS A 252 -16.66 5.07 26.16
CA LYS A 252 -16.41 4.28 27.37
C LYS A 252 -15.95 2.84 27.09
N HIS A 253 -16.55 2.18 26.11
CA HIS A 253 -16.34 0.75 25.84
C HIS A 253 -15.71 0.50 24.47
N LEU A 254 -16.24 1.14 23.42
CA LEU A 254 -15.84 0.87 22.04
C LEU A 254 -15.13 2.08 21.40
N PRO A 255 -14.25 1.88 20.41
CA PRO A 255 -13.71 2.98 19.62
C PRO A 255 -14.82 3.89 19.08
N ILE A 256 -14.61 5.21 19.08
CA ILE A 256 -15.52 6.15 18.41
C ILE A 256 -15.54 5.81 16.92
N PRO A 257 -16.69 5.51 16.31
CA PRO A 257 -16.76 5.16 14.89
C PRO A 257 -16.52 6.41 14.00
N ASP A 258 -16.06 6.23 12.75
CA ASP A 258 -15.75 7.37 11.89
C ASP A 258 -17.00 8.19 11.55
N GLU A 259 -18.18 7.58 11.52
CA GLU A 259 -19.49 8.22 11.34
C GLU A 259 -19.81 9.23 12.46
N ALA A 260 -19.36 8.96 13.69
CA ALA A 260 -19.50 9.89 14.81
C ALA A 260 -18.60 11.13 14.62
N ILE A 261 -17.42 10.95 14.02
CA ILE A 261 -16.51 12.03 13.64
C ILE A 261 -17.11 12.84 12.48
N VAL A 262 -17.67 12.18 11.45
CA VAL A 262 -18.42 12.82 10.35
C VAL A 262 -19.55 13.70 10.92
N ALA A 263 -20.34 13.17 11.85
CA ALA A 263 -21.41 13.93 12.51
C ALA A 263 -20.88 15.14 13.29
N SER A 264 -19.76 14.99 13.99
CA SER A 264 -19.11 16.07 14.74
C SER A 264 -18.58 17.17 13.82
N VAL A 265 -17.98 16.82 12.69
CA VAL A 265 -17.52 17.78 11.67
C VAL A 265 -18.70 18.53 11.06
N LYS A 266 -19.78 17.82 10.70
CA LYS A 266 -21.02 18.45 10.20
C LYS A 266 -21.59 19.47 11.20
N ALA A 267 -21.66 19.09 12.48
CA ALA A 267 -22.15 19.99 13.52
C ALA A 267 -21.25 21.24 13.67
N GLY A 268 -19.93 21.11 13.52
CA GLY A 268 -19.00 22.24 13.50
C GLY A 268 -19.16 23.14 12.26
N LEU A 269 -19.34 22.57 11.08
CA LEU A 269 -19.57 23.32 9.83
C LEU A 269 -20.87 24.13 9.89
N ASN A 270 -21.92 23.60 10.53
CA ASN A 270 -23.18 24.32 10.76
C ASN A 270 -23.00 25.60 11.60
N GLN A 271 -21.94 25.69 12.41
CA GLN A 271 -21.56 26.89 13.17
C GLN A 271 -20.74 27.90 12.35
N ARG A 272 -20.57 27.67 11.03
CA ARG A 272 -19.76 28.49 10.10
C ARG A 272 -18.30 28.64 10.53
N LYS A 273 -17.75 27.62 11.19
CA LYS A 273 -16.33 27.55 11.55
C LYS A 273 -15.55 26.91 10.40
N GLN A 274 -14.33 27.39 10.19
CA GLN A 274 -13.38 26.72 9.30
C GLN A 274 -12.70 25.59 10.07
N ILE A 275 -12.70 24.37 9.54
CA ILE A 275 -12.25 23.15 10.21
C ILE A 275 -11.12 22.52 9.41
N ILE A 276 -10.06 22.13 10.11
CA ILE A 276 -9.02 21.24 9.59
C ILE A 276 -9.24 19.87 10.21
N LEU A 277 -9.70 18.90 9.41
CA LEU A 277 -9.82 17.51 9.82
C LEU A 277 -8.52 16.76 9.49
N LEU A 278 -7.82 16.34 10.53
CA LEU A 278 -6.62 15.52 10.42
C LEU A 278 -6.98 14.04 10.40
N VAL A 279 -6.43 13.31 9.42
CA VAL A 279 -6.66 11.88 9.17
C VAL A 279 -5.35 11.12 8.98
N GLU A 280 -5.39 9.79 9.08
CA GLU A 280 -4.18 8.96 9.05
C GLU A 280 -3.56 8.86 7.66
N ASN A 281 -4.38 8.63 6.64
CA ASN A 281 -3.96 8.36 5.27
C ASN A 281 -4.92 8.97 4.24
N LEU A 282 -4.62 8.84 2.94
CA LEU A 282 -5.46 9.40 1.86
C LEU A 282 -6.77 8.66 1.71
N GLU A 283 -6.80 7.34 1.86
CA GLU A 283 -8.03 6.54 1.76
C GLU A 283 -9.06 6.99 2.81
N GLN A 284 -8.61 7.26 4.03
CA GLN A 284 -9.45 7.84 5.09
C GLN A 284 -9.87 9.28 4.75
N ALA A 285 -8.99 10.08 4.13
CA ALA A 285 -9.33 11.43 3.69
C ALA A 285 -10.48 11.40 2.65
N ASP A 286 -10.38 10.49 1.69
CA ASP A 286 -11.39 10.27 0.65
C ASP A 286 -12.70 9.77 1.28
N TYR A 287 -12.64 8.81 2.21
CA TYR A 287 -13.81 8.36 2.98
C TYR A 287 -14.54 9.54 3.66
N PHE A 288 -13.83 10.34 4.47
CA PHE A 288 -14.43 11.48 5.16
C PHE A 288 -14.98 12.52 4.17
N TYR A 289 -14.26 12.78 3.08
CA TYR A 289 -14.71 13.70 2.05
C TYR A 289 -16.03 13.23 1.41
N HIS A 290 -16.10 11.97 0.99
CA HIS A 290 -17.30 11.39 0.38
C HIS A 290 -18.46 11.32 1.38
N ALA A 291 -18.22 10.85 2.61
CA ALA A 291 -19.24 10.79 3.66
C ALA A 291 -19.83 12.18 3.95
N LEU A 292 -18.99 13.22 4.02
CA LEU A 292 -19.45 14.60 4.25
C LEU A 292 -20.13 15.20 3.00
N LYS A 293 -19.69 14.85 1.79
CA LYS A 293 -20.31 15.30 0.53
C LYS A 293 -21.74 14.83 0.39
N THR A 294 -22.07 13.62 0.85
CA THR A 294 -23.44 13.08 0.77
C THR A 294 -24.44 13.83 1.67
N ILE A 295 -23.96 14.53 2.70
CA ILE A 295 -24.78 15.17 3.73
C ILE A 295 -24.64 16.69 3.82
N ASN A 296 -23.87 17.31 2.91
CA ASN A 296 -23.67 18.76 2.78
C ASN A 296 -23.91 19.20 1.33
N GLU A 297 -24.40 20.43 1.13
CA GLU A 297 -24.62 21.02 -0.19
C GLU A 297 -23.52 22.04 -0.55
N GLY A 298 -23.16 22.12 -1.83
CA GLY A 298 -22.20 23.10 -2.36
C GLY A 298 -20.73 22.78 -2.03
N ASP A 299 -19.86 23.80 -2.20
CA ASP A 299 -18.43 23.72 -1.92
C ASP A 299 -18.16 23.72 -0.41
N PHE A 300 -18.28 22.55 0.23
CA PHE A 300 -18.12 22.40 1.68
C PHE A 300 -16.67 22.16 2.12
N GLY A 301 -15.84 21.55 1.27
CA GLY A 301 -14.51 21.11 1.67
C GLY A 301 -13.57 20.70 0.54
N ALA A 302 -12.30 20.50 0.88
CA ALA A 302 -11.27 19.96 -0.01
C ALA A 302 -10.21 19.16 0.76
N ILE A 303 -9.52 18.25 0.06
CA ILE A 303 -8.39 17.48 0.61
C ILE A 303 -7.09 18.24 0.35
N TYR A 304 -6.35 18.55 1.41
CA TYR A 304 -5.03 19.14 1.33
C TYR A 304 -3.98 18.10 0.96
N LYS A 305 -3.12 18.48 0.02
CA LYS A 305 -1.96 17.72 -0.43
C LYS A 305 -0.74 18.63 -0.41
N ASN A 306 0.37 18.09 0.10
CA ASN A 306 1.62 18.85 0.17
C ASN A 306 2.23 19.06 -1.24
N GLN A 307 3.21 19.95 -1.36
CA GLN A 307 3.88 20.24 -2.65
C GLN A 307 4.59 19.02 -3.27
N GLU A 308 4.97 18.05 -2.45
CA GLU A 308 5.57 16.79 -2.87
C GLU A 308 4.51 15.78 -3.38
N ASN A 309 3.24 16.14 -3.49
CA ASN A 309 2.26 15.34 -4.22
C ASN A 309 2.09 15.81 -5.67
N PHE A 310 2.68 16.96 -6.05
CA PHE A 310 2.50 17.53 -7.37
C PHE A 310 3.73 17.32 -8.26
N LEU A 311 3.49 16.99 -9.53
CA LEU A 311 4.48 16.87 -10.59
C LEU A 311 4.33 18.03 -11.57
N TYR A 312 5.44 18.61 -12.01
CA TYR A 312 5.44 19.76 -12.91
C TYR A 312 5.90 19.34 -14.29
N ALA A 313 5.12 19.68 -15.31
CA ALA A 313 5.40 19.39 -16.71
C ALA A 313 6.81 19.82 -17.14
N VAL A 314 7.28 21.00 -16.70
CA VAL A 314 8.63 21.50 -17.02
C VAL A 314 9.73 20.54 -16.56
N ASN A 315 9.61 19.94 -15.37
CA ASN A 315 10.62 19.02 -14.87
C ASN A 315 10.57 17.68 -15.61
N LEU A 316 9.37 17.18 -15.91
CA LEU A 316 9.23 15.99 -16.73
C LEU A 316 9.89 16.21 -18.11
N TYR A 317 9.60 17.31 -18.79
CA TYR A 317 10.18 17.58 -20.11
C TYR A 317 11.70 17.80 -20.06
N ARG A 318 12.27 18.32 -18.96
CA ARG A 318 13.73 18.38 -18.78
C ARG A 318 14.36 16.99 -18.73
N LEU A 319 13.75 16.07 -17.99
CA LEU A 319 14.20 14.68 -17.90
C LEU A 319 14.08 14.01 -19.28
N VAL A 320 12.91 14.13 -19.90
CA VAL A 320 12.63 13.58 -21.25
C VAL A 320 13.69 13.99 -22.26
N ASN A 321 14.12 15.25 -22.26
CA ASN A 321 15.11 15.76 -23.22
C ASN A 321 16.56 15.28 -22.99
N ARG A 322 16.85 14.65 -21.85
CA ARG A 322 18.21 14.19 -21.48
C ARG A 322 18.31 12.69 -21.25
N GLN A 323 17.16 12.02 -21.17
CA GLN A 323 17.08 10.60 -20.85
C GLN A 323 17.64 9.76 -21.99
N ASP A 324 18.47 8.79 -21.63
CA ASP A 324 18.94 7.75 -22.54
C ASP A 324 17.91 6.62 -22.56
N LEU A 325 17.11 6.54 -23.62
CA LEU A 325 15.98 5.60 -23.74
C LEU A 325 16.44 4.14 -23.74
N GLU A 326 17.66 3.84 -24.23
CA GLU A 326 18.20 2.48 -24.29
C GLU A 326 18.46 1.87 -22.90
N ARG A 327 18.56 2.71 -21.86
CA ARG A 327 18.80 2.27 -20.48
C ARG A 327 17.53 2.04 -19.69
N LEU A 328 16.39 2.48 -20.21
CA LEU A 328 15.11 2.33 -19.53
C LEU A 328 14.59 0.92 -19.70
N ASN A 329 14.10 0.33 -18.62
CA ASN A 329 13.32 -0.90 -18.73
C ASN A 329 11.89 -0.61 -19.22
N GLN A 330 11.17 -1.65 -19.63
CA GLN A 330 9.81 -1.52 -20.15
C GLN A 330 8.85 -0.80 -19.20
N GLN A 331 8.95 -1.02 -17.89
CA GLN A 331 8.09 -0.36 -16.92
C GLN A 331 8.40 1.14 -16.84
N GLU A 332 9.67 1.53 -16.87
CA GLU A 332 10.08 2.94 -16.90
C GLU A 332 9.61 3.64 -18.19
N LEU A 333 9.67 2.96 -19.34
CA LEU A 333 9.14 3.48 -20.61
C LEU A 333 7.63 3.75 -20.53
N ILE A 334 6.85 2.79 -20.01
CA ILE A 334 5.39 2.94 -19.81
C ILE A 334 5.10 4.10 -18.86
N VAL A 335 5.80 4.19 -17.73
CA VAL A 335 5.61 5.27 -16.75
C VAL A 335 5.91 6.62 -17.35
N MET A 336 7.03 6.77 -18.07
CA MET A 336 7.38 8.03 -18.71
C MET A 336 6.34 8.45 -19.74
N ALA A 337 5.91 7.53 -20.62
CA ALA A 337 4.85 7.79 -21.59
C ALA A 337 3.53 8.17 -20.91
N ALA A 338 3.13 7.45 -19.86
CA ALA A 338 1.94 7.73 -19.07
C ALA A 338 1.99 9.14 -18.43
N LEU A 339 3.13 9.52 -17.85
CA LEU A 339 3.31 10.84 -17.25
C LEU A 339 3.28 11.97 -18.28
N ILE A 340 3.85 11.76 -19.48
CA ILE A 340 3.83 12.74 -20.58
C ILE A 340 2.39 12.96 -21.04
N TYR A 341 1.64 11.89 -21.27
CA TYR A 341 0.24 11.96 -21.68
C TYR A 341 -0.65 12.55 -20.57
N TRP A 342 -0.46 12.14 -19.33
CA TRP A 342 -1.24 12.62 -18.20
C TRP A 342 -1.05 14.12 -17.97
N LEU A 343 0.20 14.59 -17.89
CA LEU A 343 0.49 16.01 -17.64
C LEU A 343 0.17 16.95 -18.80
N SER A 344 0.04 16.44 -20.02
CA SER A 344 -0.42 17.27 -21.15
C SER A 344 -1.92 17.48 -21.15
N ASN A 345 -2.69 16.59 -20.51
CA ASN A 345 -4.15 16.65 -20.46
C ASN A 345 -4.71 17.13 -19.11
N GLN A 346 -3.86 17.38 -18.11
CA GLN A 346 -4.25 17.75 -16.74
C GLN A 346 -3.60 19.05 -16.29
N GLU A 347 -4.38 19.89 -15.60
CA GLU A 347 -3.90 21.19 -15.10
C GLU A 347 -3.22 21.10 -13.73
N SER A 348 -3.55 20.09 -12.91
CA SER A 348 -3.13 20.01 -11.50
C SER A 348 -1.74 19.38 -11.31
N GLY A 349 -1.41 18.34 -12.07
CA GLY A 349 -0.24 17.50 -11.83
C GLY A 349 -0.28 16.74 -10.50
N ASP A 350 -1.46 16.43 -9.97
CA ASP A 350 -1.65 15.70 -8.71
C ASP A 350 -1.39 14.19 -8.84
N LEU A 351 -0.31 13.70 -8.23
CA LEU A 351 0.12 12.30 -8.40
C LEU A 351 -0.86 11.27 -7.83
N SER A 352 -1.81 11.66 -6.97
CA SER A 352 -2.84 10.72 -6.51
C SER A 352 -3.79 10.29 -7.61
N ASP A 353 -3.88 11.08 -8.69
CA ASP A 353 -4.76 10.77 -9.81
C ASP A 353 -4.24 9.55 -10.59
N LEU A 354 -2.96 9.23 -10.44
CA LEU A 354 -2.35 8.08 -11.10
C LEU A 354 -2.65 6.80 -10.34
N HIS A 355 -3.12 5.79 -11.06
CA HIS A 355 -3.35 4.48 -10.48
C HIS A 355 -2.05 3.85 -9.95
N SER A 356 -2.14 3.17 -8.82
CA SER A 356 -0.97 2.62 -8.13
C SER A 356 -0.17 1.59 -8.96
N GLU A 357 -0.80 0.92 -9.94
CA GLU A 357 -0.13 0.00 -10.86
C GLU A 357 0.78 0.66 -11.90
N ILE A 358 0.67 1.98 -12.10
CA ILE A 358 1.66 2.72 -12.88
C ILE A 358 3.01 2.65 -12.17
N ALA A 359 3.03 2.59 -10.82
CA ALA A 359 4.24 2.53 -10.01
C ALA A 359 5.23 3.67 -10.37
N SER A 360 4.70 4.89 -10.42
CA SER A 360 5.43 6.09 -10.86
C SER A 360 6.53 6.56 -9.89
N SER A 361 6.55 6.09 -8.64
CA SER A 361 7.43 6.63 -7.58
C SER A 361 8.93 6.66 -7.92
N PRO A 362 9.55 5.64 -8.53
CA PRO A 362 10.98 5.68 -8.89
C PRO A 362 11.29 6.78 -9.91
N VAL A 363 10.45 6.91 -10.94
CA VAL A 363 10.60 7.91 -12.00
C VAL A 363 10.30 9.32 -11.48
N VAL A 364 9.24 9.48 -10.70
CA VAL A 364 8.88 10.75 -10.04
C VAL A 364 10.02 11.25 -9.15
N ARG A 365 10.71 10.35 -8.46
CA ARG A 365 11.90 10.71 -7.66
C ARG A 365 13.02 11.26 -8.53
N GLN A 366 13.31 10.64 -9.68
CA GLN A 366 14.29 11.16 -10.64
C GLN A 366 13.90 12.55 -11.13
N ILE A 367 12.63 12.75 -11.53
CA ILE A 367 12.13 14.06 -12.01
C ILE A 367 12.30 15.15 -10.94
N ARG A 368 12.08 14.82 -9.66
CA ARG A 368 12.26 15.78 -8.56
C ARG A 368 13.71 16.16 -8.32
N GLU A 369 14.62 15.20 -8.43
CA GLU A 369 16.06 15.42 -8.27
C GLU A 369 16.64 16.35 -9.36
N GLU A 370 15.96 16.51 -10.51
CA GLU A 370 16.37 17.42 -11.59
C GLU A 370 16.00 18.91 -11.37
N SER A 371 15.20 19.25 -10.35
CA SER A 371 14.56 20.56 -10.25
C SER A 371 15.36 21.61 -9.45
N SER A 372 15.34 22.86 -9.92
CA SER A 372 15.70 24.03 -9.10
C SER A 372 14.49 24.41 -8.24
N TYR A 373 14.72 24.65 -6.95
CA TYR A 373 13.67 24.78 -5.91
C TYR A 373 12.67 25.95 -6.11
N GLN A 374 12.86 26.81 -7.12
CA GLN A 374 12.11 28.07 -7.27
C GLN A 374 10.91 27.98 -8.22
N GLU A 375 10.99 27.26 -9.35
CA GLU A 375 9.91 27.20 -10.35
C GLU A 375 8.69 26.39 -9.88
N ASN A 376 8.92 25.32 -9.10
CA ASN A 376 7.86 24.44 -8.59
C ASN A 376 6.89 25.13 -7.63
N LYS A 377 7.27 26.27 -7.02
CA LYS A 377 6.47 26.84 -5.95
C LYS A 377 5.15 27.45 -6.43
N SER A 378 5.05 28.07 -7.61
CA SER A 378 3.91 28.95 -7.90
C SER A 378 2.57 28.22 -8.09
N LEU A 379 2.53 27.11 -8.84
CA LEU A 379 1.28 26.41 -9.17
C LEU A 379 0.73 25.58 -8.01
N ALA A 380 1.56 24.75 -7.37
CA ALA A 380 1.16 24.03 -6.16
C ALA A 380 0.78 25.00 -5.04
N MET A 381 1.43 26.17 -4.97
CA MET A 381 1.03 27.19 -4.02
C MET A 381 -0.35 27.77 -4.31
N ASN A 382 -0.70 27.96 -5.57
CA ASN A 382 -2.04 28.43 -5.93
C ASN A 382 -3.10 27.40 -5.56
N MET A 383 -2.85 26.10 -5.78
CA MET A 383 -3.75 25.03 -5.34
C MET A 383 -3.86 24.98 -3.81
N ILE A 384 -2.74 25.00 -3.09
CA ILE A 384 -2.71 25.03 -1.62
C ILE A 384 -3.49 26.25 -1.07
N LYS A 385 -3.30 27.43 -1.66
CA LYS A 385 -4.05 28.65 -1.31
C LYS A 385 -5.54 28.57 -1.64
N THR A 386 -5.92 27.76 -2.62
CA THR A 386 -7.32 27.55 -2.98
C THR A 386 -7.96 26.60 -1.97
N VAL A 387 -7.29 25.48 -1.68
CA VAL A 387 -7.71 24.51 -0.65
C VAL A 387 -7.86 25.18 0.71
N SER A 388 -6.95 26.09 1.08
CA SER A 388 -6.98 26.77 2.38
C SER A 388 -8.18 27.72 2.57
N ARG A 389 -8.99 27.97 1.54
CA ARG A 389 -10.19 28.82 1.61
C ARG A 389 -11.47 28.03 1.86
N TYR A 390 -11.44 26.70 1.75
CA TYR A 390 -12.63 25.89 1.96
C TYR A 390 -13.03 25.85 3.44
N PRO A 391 -14.34 25.76 3.75
CA PRO A 391 -14.82 25.60 5.13
C PRO A 391 -14.24 24.36 5.83
N LEU A 392 -14.09 23.26 5.10
CA LEU A 392 -13.43 22.05 5.57
C LEU A 392 -12.14 21.77 4.79
N ILE A 393 -11.06 21.51 5.50
CA ILE A 393 -9.78 21.07 4.95
C ILE A 393 -9.48 19.71 5.56
N ILE A 394 -9.45 18.66 4.74
CA ILE A 394 -9.07 17.31 5.20
C ILE A 394 -7.60 17.09 4.87
N MET A 395 -6.79 16.65 5.83
CA MET A 395 -5.34 16.57 5.67
C MET A 395 -4.76 15.39 6.43
N ARG A 396 -3.74 14.73 5.85
CA ARG A 396 -3.01 13.68 6.56
C ARG A 396 -2.24 14.22 7.76
N TYR A 397 -2.09 13.42 8.82
CA TYR A 397 -1.20 13.73 9.93
C TYR A 397 0.21 14.11 9.44
N TYR A 398 0.74 13.36 8.49
CA TYR A 398 2.06 13.63 7.91
C TYR A 398 2.16 15.01 7.25
N ASP A 399 1.14 15.39 6.47
CA ASP A 399 1.10 16.66 5.75
C ASP A 399 0.98 17.84 6.73
N TRP A 400 0.18 17.67 7.78
CA TRP A 400 0.05 18.63 8.87
C TRP A 400 1.41 18.91 9.53
N MET A 401 2.12 17.86 9.94
CA MET A 401 3.42 17.99 10.61
C MET A 401 4.45 18.73 9.76
N LYS A 402 4.41 18.53 8.44
CA LYS A 402 5.26 19.27 7.50
C LYS A 402 4.82 20.71 7.30
N LEU A 403 3.52 20.98 7.25
CA LEU A 403 2.97 22.30 6.95
C LEU A 403 3.11 23.26 8.12
N VAL A 404 2.76 22.82 9.33
CA VAL A 404 2.70 23.66 10.54
C VAL A 404 4.07 24.25 10.92
N THR A 405 5.16 23.58 10.53
CA THR A 405 6.54 24.03 10.76
C THR A 405 7.08 24.95 9.66
N GLN A 406 6.32 25.18 8.57
CA GLN A 406 6.72 26.06 7.47
C GLN A 406 6.21 27.49 7.69
N SER A 407 6.99 28.46 7.21
CA SER A 407 6.63 29.89 7.32
C SER A 407 5.27 30.23 6.69
N ILE A 408 4.85 29.46 5.70
CA ILE A 408 3.61 29.71 4.96
C ILE A 408 2.34 29.34 5.70
N TYR A 409 2.43 28.54 6.76
CA TYR A 409 1.28 28.13 7.56
C TYR A 409 0.40 29.31 7.99
N GLN A 410 1.05 30.39 8.47
CA GLN A 410 0.38 31.63 8.88
C GLN A 410 -0.16 32.42 7.69
N ASP A 411 0.57 32.44 6.56
CA ASP A 411 0.13 33.13 5.34
C ASP A 411 -1.15 32.53 4.75
N LEU A 412 -1.40 31.23 4.98
CA LEU A 412 -2.61 30.54 4.57
C LEU A 412 -3.80 30.80 5.51
N GLY A 413 -3.58 31.44 6.66
CA GLY A 413 -4.61 31.72 7.67
C GLY A 413 -5.10 30.48 8.44
N LEU A 414 -4.35 29.37 8.36
CA LEU A 414 -4.74 28.09 8.95
C LEU A 414 -4.67 28.11 10.48
N ASP A 415 -3.90 29.04 11.06
CA ASP A 415 -3.79 29.28 12.51
C ASP A 415 -5.11 29.71 13.18
N LYS A 416 -6.11 30.12 12.39
CA LYS A 416 -7.44 30.55 12.84
C LYS A 416 -8.51 29.47 12.72
N CYS A 417 -8.18 28.34 12.11
CA CYS A 417 -9.12 27.22 11.95
C CYS A 417 -9.31 26.49 13.28
N GLN A 418 -10.37 25.68 13.38
CA GLN A 418 -10.45 24.68 14.44
C GLN A 418 -9.80 23.38 13.97
N LEU A 419 -9.06 22.71 14.84
CA LEU A 419 -8.35 21.48 14.50
C LEU A 419 -9.11 20.26 15.00
N TYR A 420 -9.44 19.34 14.11
CA TYR A 420 -10.15 18.11 14.43
C TYR A 420 -9.19 16.94 14.20
N ILE A 421 -8.93 16.11 15.19
CA ILE A 421 -8.00 14.97 15.08
C ILE A 421 -8.81 13.68 15.16
N SER A 422 -8.89 12.93 14.07
CA SER A 422 -9.73 11.72 13.98
C SER A 422 -9.28 10.55 14.88
N ASN A 423 -7.99 10.50 15.22
CA ASN A 423 -7.39 9.49 16.09
C ASN A 423 -6.14 10.11 16.74
N ILE A 424 -6.26 10.52 18.01
CA ILE A 424 -5.17 11.18 18.73
C ILE A 424 -3.96 10.24 18.93
N GLU A 425 -4.21 8.95 19.11
CA GLU A 425 -3.16 7.94 19.33
C GLU A 425 -2.27 7.78 18.08
N SER A 426 -2.87 7.63 16.91
CA SER A 426 -2.15 7.59 15.63
C SER A 426 -1.44 8.90 15.35
N TRP A 427 -2.08 10.04 15.63
CA TRP A 427 -1.47 11.36 15.46
C TRP A 427 -0.18 11.52 16.30
N ILE A 428 -0.20 11.09 17.57
CA ILE A 428 0.97 11.12 18.46
C ILE A 428 2.10 10.23 17.91
N GLN A 429 1.76 9.05 17.39
CA GLN A 429 2.76 8.18 16.78
C GLN A 429 3.42 8.84 15.57
N VAL A 430 2.65 9.53 14.73
CA VAL A 430 3.18 10.29 13.59
C VAL A 430 4.05 11.46 14.06
N ALA A 431 3.62 12.23 15.07
CA ALA A 431 4.42 13.31 15.64
C ALA A 431 5.78 12.79 16.16
N ARG A 432 5.77 11.69 16.93
CA ARG A 432 6.98 11.01 17.41
C ARG A 432 7.85 10.51 16.27
N HIS A 433 7.27 10.11 15.14
CA HIS A 433 8.02 9.71 13.96
C HIS A 433 8.76 10.89 13.30
N GLN A 434 8.17 12.08 13.27
CA GLN A 434 8.82 13.30 12.76
C GLN A 434 10.01 13.73 13.62
N GLU A 435 9.94 13.45 14.91
CA GLU A 435 11.07 13.65 15.83
C GLU A 435 12.17 12.59 15.66
N GLN A 436 12.03 11.57 14.82
CA GLN A 436 13.11 10.60 14.58
C GLN A 436 14.23 11.19 13.70
N ALA A 437 15.44 10.71 13.88
CA ALA A 437 16.55 10.92 12.96
C ALA A 437 17.04 9.57 12.45
N SER A 438 17.38 9.49 11.17
CA SER A 438 17.87 8.24 10.57
C SER A 438 19.07 8.50 9.66
N ILE A 439 19.99 7.54 9.67
CA ILE A 439 21.23 7.56 8.90
C ILE A 439 21.32 6.24 8.14
N PRO A 440 21.11 6.22 6.81
CA PRO A 440 21.16 5.02 5.99
C PRO A 440 22.61 4.67 5.64
N LEU A 441 23.32 4.03 6.58
CA LEU A 441 24.76 3.76 6.51
C LEU A 441 25.17 2.99 5.25
N SER A 442 24.49 1.88 4.92
CA SER A 442 24.82 1.10 3.72
C SER A 442 24.61 1.91 2.43
N SER A 443 23.53 2.71 2.36
CA SER A 443 23.27 3.56 1.19
C SER A 443 24.34 4.64 1.02
N TYR A 444 24.75 5.29 2.11
CA TYR A 444 25.84 6.27 2.06
C TYR A 444 27.16 5.61 1.66
N PHE A 445 27.47 4.42 2.19
CA PHE A 445 28.66 3.68 1.80
C PHE A 445 28.67 3.39 0.29
N THR A 446 27.61 2.78 -0.26
CA THR A 446 27.51 2.46 -1.69
C THR A 446 27.62 3.71 -2.56
N GLN A 447 26.92 4.79 -2.23
CA GLN A 447 26.97 6.02 -3.03
C GLN A 447 28.34 6.71 -2.97
N ILE A 448 28.99 6.75 -1.80
CA ILE A 448 30.34 7.29 -1.64
C ILE A 448 31.35 6.46 -2.41
N VAL A 449 31.26 5.12 -2.37
CA VAL A 449 32.15 4.23 -3.14
C VAL A 449 31.96 4.44 -4.64
N ASN A 450 30.72 4.38 -5.14
CA ASN A 450 30.43 4.56 -6.56
C ASN A 450 30.90 5.91 -7.10
N LEU A 451 30.66 7.00 -6.36
CA LEU A 451 31.16 8.32 -6.73
C LEU A 451 32.68 8.41 -6.62
N SER A 452 33.29 7.84 -5.57
CA SER A 452 34.74 7.83 -5.42
C SER A 452 35.43 7.10 -6.58
N ASP A 453 34.89 6.00 -7.07
CA ASP A 453 35.49 5.23 -8.17
C ASP A 453 35.35 5.98 -9.50
N ARG A 454 34.20 6.63 -9.74
CA ARG A 454 34.00 7.53 -10.89
C ARG A 454 34.94 8.73 -10.83
N ILE A 455 35.12 9.36 -9.66
CA ILE A 455 36.01 10.51 -9.50
C ILE A 455 37.48 10.10 -9.68
N LYS A 456 37.90 8.95 -9.17
CA LYS A 456 39.26 8.42 -9.38
C LYS A 456 39.58 8.16 -10.85
N SER A 457 38.59 7.80 -11.66
CA SER A 457 38.78 7.61 -13.10
C SER A 457 39.10 8.92 -13.84
N LEU A 458 38.80 10.08 -13.24
CA LEU A 458 39.21 11.38 -13.72
C LEU A 458 40.66 11.62 -13.27
N ASN A 459 41.64 11.24 -14.10
CA ASN A 459 43.09 11.35 -13.84
C ASN A 459 43.62 12.76 -13.48
N GLN A 460 42.74 13.77 -13.39
CA GLN A 460 43.02 15.19 -13.14
C GLN A 460 42.67 15.62 -11.69
N VAL A 461 42.17 14.70 -10.86
CA VAL A 461 41.82 14.97 -9.46
C VAL A 461 43.07 14.79 -8.58
N GLY A 462 43.46 15.85 -7.86
CA GLY A 462 44.67 15.90 -7.04
C GLY A 462 44.69 14.93 -5.86
N HIS A 463 45.86 14.74 -5.25
CA HIS A 463 46.05 13.83 -4.12
C HIS A 463 45.27 14.26 -2.86
N ALA A 464 45.12 15.56 -2.61
CA ALA A 464 44.39 16.07 -1.45
C ALA A 464 42.90 15.73 -1.52
N GLU A 465 42.31 15.86 -2.71
CA GLU A 465 40.94 15.49 -3.03
C GLU A 465 40.67 13.99 -2.83
N GLN A 466 41.59 13.14 -3.26
CA GLN A 466 41.51 11.70 -3.07
C GLN A 466 41.55 11.31 -1.58
N ILE A 467 42.35 12.02 -0.76
CA ILE A 467 42.42 11.80 0.68
C ILE A 467 41.08 12.12 1.37
N LEU A 468 40.38 13.17 0.94
CA LEU A 468 39.05 13.52 1.48
C LEU A 468 38.01 12.42 1.23
N LEU A 469 37.97 11.88 0.01
CA LEU A 469 37.07 10.77 -0.35
C LEU A 469 37.41 9.49 0.43
N LEU A 470 38.70 9.19 0.57
CA LEU A 470 39.16 8.05 1.38
C LEU A 470 38.78 8.21 2.85
N GLY A 471 38.87 9.42 3.40
CA GLY A 471 38.45 9.75 4.76
C GLY A 471 36.97 9.45 4.99
N LEU A 472 36.10 9.97 4.10
CA LEU A 472 34.66 9.70 4.15
C LEU A 472 34.33 8.21 4.06
N LYS A 473 34.92 7.52 3.08
CA LYS A 473 34.73 6.06 2.90
C LYS A 473 35.14 5.30 4.16
N LYS A 474 36.28 5.65 4.76
CA LYS A 474 36.79 5.00 5.97
C LYS A 474 35.87 5.22 7.17
N THR A 475 35.38 6.44 7.39
CA THR A 475 34.52 6.74 8.54
C THR A 475 33.16 6.03 8.44
N VAL A 476 32.54 6.00 7.25
CA VAL A 476 31.29 5.23 7.06
C VAL A 476 31.53 3.72 7.23
N PHE A 477 32.64 3.20 6.73
CA PHE A 477 33.01 1.79 6.94
C PHE A 477 33.22 1.47 8.43
N GLN A 478 33.90 2.33 9.19
CA GLN A 478 34.07 2.17 10.64
C GLN A 478 32.75 2.15 11.40
N LEU A 479 31.75 2.94 10.96
CA LEU A 479 30.40 2.89 11.53
C LEU A 479 29.74 1.53 11.25
N ILE A 480 29.85 1.03 10.02
CA ILE A 480 29.28 -0.27 9.64
C ILE A 480 29.96 -1.40 10.43
N ASP A 481 31.29 -1.45 10.45
CA ASP A 481 32.08 -2.47 11.15
C ASP A 481 31.82 -2.48 12.67
N LEU A 482 31.59 -1.31 13.27
CA LEU A 482 31.20 -1.19 14.68
C LEU A 482 29.81 -1.79 14.96
N LEU A 483 28.88 -1.69 14.01
CA LEU A 483 27.45 -1.91 14.21
C LEU A 483 26.95 -3.27 13.70
N GLU A 484 27.55 -3.79 12.62
CA GLU A 484 27.19 -5.06 12.01
C GLU A 484 27.12 -6.24 13.01
N PRO A 485 28.07 -6.42 13.95
CA PRO A 485 28.03 -7.54 14.89
C PRO A 485 26.76 -7.60 15.76
N TYR A 486 26.07 -6.47 15.99
CA TYR A 486 24.85 -6.43 16.80
C TYR A 486 23.63 -6.95 16.04
N ILE A 487 23.54 -6.70 14.74
CA ILE A 487 22.47 -7.26 13.89
C ILE A 487 22.67 -8.76 13.69
N LEU A 488 23.92 -9.19 13.51
CA LEU A 488 24.24 -10.61 13.33
C LEU A 488 23.97 -11.45 14.59
N LYS A 489 24.04 -10.86 15.80
CA LYS A 489 23.76 -11.56 17.07
C LYS A 489 22.30 -11.98 17.25
N GLU A 490 21.35 -11.32 16.61
CA GLU A 490 19.93 -11.73 16.64
C GLU A 490 19.62 -12.88 15.67
N ALA A 491 20.65 -13.55 15.11
CA ALA A 491 20.48 -14.67 14.19
C ALA A 491 20.27 -15.99 14.90
N ASP A 492 19.00 -16.33 15.12
CA ASP A 492 18.62 -17.73 15.17
C ASP A 492 18.99 -18.39 13.83
N GLN A 493 19.58 -19.58 13.91
CA GLN A 493 20.25 -20.27 12.80
C GLN A 493 19.28 -20.87 11.75
N ASP A 494 17.95 -20.80 11.97
CA ASP A 494 16.98 -21.57 11.18
C ASP A 494 15.95 -20.74 10.38
N THR A 495 16.06 -19.41 10.32
CA THR A 495 15.13 -18.59 9.51
C THR A 495 15.60 -18.44 8.06
N LEU A 496 14.97 -19.20 7.15
CA LEU A 496 15.01 -18.96 5.70
C LEU A 496 14.24 -17.67 5.37
N GLY A 497 14.92 -16.53 5.29
CA GLY A 497 14.35 -15.28 4.77
C GLY A 497 15.13 -14.01 5.12
N SER A 498 15.09 -13.02 4.23
CA SER A 498 15.71 -11.69 4.37
C SER A 498 14.83 -10.75 5.21
N LEU A 499 14.50 -11.14 6.45
CA LEU A 499 13.66 -10.28 7.30
C LEU A 499 14.50 -9.12 7.90
N PRO A 500 13.96 -7.89 7.91
CA PRO A 500 14.61 -6.76 8.54
C PRO A 500 14.66 -6.97 10.06
N ARG A 501 15.86 -6.93 10.62
CA ARG A 501 16.11 -7.08 12.04
C ARG A 501 16.30 -5.74 12.71
N THR A 502 16.05 -5.70 14.02
CA THR A 502 16.00 -4.46 14.78
C THR A 502 16.70 -4.65 16.11
N TYR A 503 17.90 -4.08 16.27
CA TYR A 503 18.64 -4.11 17.52
C TYR A 503 18.48 -2.80 18.30
N TYR A 504 18.23 -2.92 19.61
CA TYR A 504 18.10 -1.81 20.55
C TYR A 504 19.43 -1.54 21.27
N PHE A 505 19.85 -0.27 21.34
CA PHE A 505 20.93 0.14 22.25
C PHE A 505 20.37 1.02 23.36
N ALA A 506 20.79 0.72 24.60
CA ALA A 506 20.52 1.60 25.72
C ALA A 506 21.35 2.89 25.54
N ASN A 507 20.76 4.03 25.84
CA ASN A 507 21.41 5.34 25.63
C ASN A 507 22.70 5.50 26.47
N GLN A 508 22.87 4.69 27.52
CA GLN A 508 24.04 4.68 28.40
C GLN A 508 25.20 3.78 27.90
N ASP A 509 25.02 3.07 26.79
CA ASP A 509 26.03 2.14 26.27
C ASP A 509 27.29 2.87 25.78
N LYS A 510 28.47 2.29 26.06
CA LYS A 510 29.77 2.76 25.55
C LYS A 510 29.77 2.89 24.02
N ILE A 511 28.97 2.08 23.35
CA ILE A 511 28.78 2.06 21.90
C ILE A 511 28.13 3.35 21.40
N ALA A 512 27.13 3.88 22.11
CA ALA A 512 26.44 5.12 21.73
C ALA A 512 27.41 6.32 21.65
N LYS A 513 28.38 6.39 22.57
CA LYS A 513 29.45 7.41 22.54
C LYS A 513 30.36 7.26 21.31
N ASN A 514 30.75 6.02 20.97
CA ASN A 514 31.57 5.75 19.79
C ASN A 514 30.85 6.12 18.48
N ILE A 515 29.55 5.79 18.39
CA ILE A 515 28.68 6.20 17.28
C ILE A 515 28.69 7.73 17.15
N GLN A 516 28.47 8.46 18.24
CA GLN A 516 28.43 9.92 18.22
C GLN A 516 29.75 10.54 17.74
N ILE A 517 30.90 10.00 18.17
CA ILE A 517 32.23 10.45 17.72
C ILE A 517 32.39 10.25 16.21
N LEU A 518 32.08 9.04 15.71
CA LEU A 518 32.21 8.72 14.29
C LEU A 518 31.23 9.54 13.43
N LEU A 519 30.02 9.80 13.92
CA LEU A 519 29.06 10.68 13.25
C LEU A 519 29.54 12.13 13.21
N GLN A 520 30.11 12.65 14.31
CA GLN A 520 30.70 13.99 14.31
C GLN A 520 31.86 14.09 13.29
N GLN A 521 32.69 13.05 13.19
CA GLN A 521 33.74 12.99 12.17
C GLN A 521 33.16 12.97 10.76
N LEU A 522 32.13 12.16 10.51
CA LEU A 522 31.45 12.09 9.21
C LEU A 522 30.85 13.43 8.79
N TYR A 523 30.22 14.15 9.72
CA TYR A 523 29.69 15.50 9.49
C TYR A 523 30.79 16.48 9.07
N LEU A 524 31.88 16.56 9.83
CA LEU A 524 32.99 17.47 9.55
C LEU A 524 33.67 17.15 8.22
N GLN A 525 33.91 15.87 7.93
CA GLN A 525 34.47 15.43 6.67
C GLN A 525 33.55 15.73 5.49
N SER A 526 32.24 15.58 5.65
CA SER A 526 31.26 15.85 4.58
C SER A 526 31.24 17.34 4.23
N GLN A 527 31.25 18.21 5.24
CA GLN A 527 31.35 19.67 5.06
C GLN A 527 32.68 20.08 4.40
N GLN A 528 33.80 19.48 4.84
CA GLN A 528 35.12 19.76 4.27
C GLN A 528 35.21 19.31 2.81
N ALA A 529 34.75 18.09 2.50
CA ALA A 529 34.70 17.58 1.14
C ALA A 529 33.81 18.46 0.25
N LYS A 530 32.66 18.93 0.74
CA LYS A 530 31.79 19.81 -0.03
C LYS A 530 32.49 21.12 -0.36
N LYS A 531 33.22 21.71 0.60
CA LYS A 531 33.93 22.98 0.42
C LYS A 531 35.14 22.88 -0.51
N GLN A 532 35.87 21.76 -0.49
CA GLN A 532 37.16 21.61 -1.17
C GLN A 532 37.09 20.80 -2.47
N LEU A 533 36.27 19.74 -2.51
CA LEU A 533 36.21 18.79 -3.63
C LEU A 533 35.16 19.15 -4.68
N VAL A 534 34.00 19.67 -4.27
CA VAL A 534 32.95 20.03 -5.24
C VAL A 534 33.42 21.13 -6.21
N PRO A 535 34.06 22.24 -5.76
CA PRO A 535 34.51 23.28 -6.67
C PRO A 535 35.56 22.79 -7.69
N SER A 536 36.47 21.89 -7.29
CA SER A 536 37.47 21.35 -8.21
C SER A 536 36.88 20.40 -9.27
N LEU A 537 35.69 19.85 -9.01
CA LEU A 537 34.97 19.01 -9.97
C LEU A 537 33.96 19.78 -10.82
N THR A 538 33.53 20.98 -10.41
CA THR A 538 32.47 21.74 -11.10
C THR A 538 32.79 21.97 -12.56
N ASP A 539 34.04 22.33 -12.89
CA ASP A 539 34.46 22.59 -14.27
C ASP A 539 34.85 21.31 -15.02
N LEU A 540 35.38 20.30 -14.30
CA LEU A 540 35.87 19.06 -14.89
C LEU A 540 34.75 18.07 -15.24
N ALA A 541 33.79 17.92 -14.33
CA ALA A 541 32.69 16.98 -14.46
C ALA A 541 31.43 17.51 -13.72
N PRO A 542 30.71 18.48 -14.31
CA PRO A 542 29.62 19.20 -13.65
C PRO A 542 28.53 18.30 -13.04
N LYS A 543 28.16 17.21 -13.74
CA LYS A 543 27.17 16.23 -13.25
C LYS A 543 27.67 15.49 -12.02
N LEU A 544 28.93 15.04 -12.03
CA LEU A 544 29.57 14.38 -10.89
C LEU A 544 29.71 15.32 -9.69
N ALA A 545 30.06 16.59 -9.93
CA ALA A 545 30.15 17.61 -8.89
C ALA A 545 28.78 17.85 -8.23
N PHE A 546 27.71 17.91 -9.03
CA PHE A 546 26.33 18.04 -8.55
C PHE A 546 25.90 16.82 -7.72
N ASP A 547 26.09 15.60 -8.24
CA ASP A 547 25.76 14.34 -7.54
C ASP A 547 26.46 14.28 -6.17
N LEU A 548 27.76 14.61 -6.14
CA LEU A 548 28.57 14.64 -4.92
C LEU A 548 28.09 15.71 -3.94
N SER A 549 27.86 16.94 -4.42
CA SER A 549 27.37 18.05 -3.58
C SER A 549 26.07 17.69 -2.88
N ASN A 550 25.12 17.09 -3.61
CA ASN A 550 23.84 16.64 -3.06
C ASN A 550 24.01 15.52 -2.02
N LEU A 551 24.87 14.54 -2.29
CA LEU A 551 25.17 13.47 -1.34
C LEU A 551 25.76 14.03 -0.04
N LEU A 552 26.76 14.90 -0.15
CA LEU A 552 27.47 15.48 1.01
C LEU A 552 26.56 16.41 1.82
N GLU A 553 25.71 17.18 1.17
CA GLU A 553 24.71 18.02 1.85
C GLU A 553 23.71 17.15 2.63
N ARG A 554 23.13 16.14 1.97
CA ARG A 554 22.18 15.22 2.61
C ARG A 554 22.83 14.45 3.76
N CYS A 555 24.05 13.97 3.59
CA CYS A 555 24.83 13.34 4.65
C CYS A 555 25.01 14.29 5.84
N SER A 556 25.47 15.52 5.59
CA SER A 556 25.69 16.51 6.64
C SER A 556 24.41 16.86 7.39
N GLN A 557 23.31 17.10 6.68
CA GLN A 557 22.01 17.44 7.27
C GLN A 557 21.44 16.29 8.11
N THR A 558 21.43 15.06 7.59
CA THR A 558 20.91 13.90 8.32
C THR A 558 21.73 13.57 9.56
N VAL A 559 23.06 13.69 9.48
CA VAL A 559 23.95 13.51 10.63
C VAL A 559 23.79 14.64 11.65
N GLN A 560 23.66 15.89 11.20
CA GLN A 560 23.42 17.03 12.07
C GLN A 560 22.09 16.89 12.82
N LEU A 561 21.01 16.52 12.13
CA LEU A 561 19.70 16.24 12.75
C LEU A 561 19.81 15.12 13.79
N TYR A 562 20.59 14.09 13.53
CA TYR A 562 20.83 13.00 14.47
C TYR A 562 21.59 13.46 15.73
N ILE A 563 22.58 14.35 15.56
CA ILE A 563 23.41 14.87 16.66
C ILE A 563 22.65 15.93 17.48
N GLN A 564 21.90 16.82 16.83
CA GLN A 564 21.21 17.95 17.48
C GLN A 564 19.98 17.56 18.28
N LYS A 565 19.28 16.48 17.88
CA LYS A 565 18.13 15.96 18.63
C LYS A 565 18.61 15.24 19.89
N THR A 566 19.09 16.00 20.87
CA THR A 566 19.51 15.52 22.20
C THR A 566 18.73 16.31 23.24
N GLY A 567 17.60 15.77 23.69
CA GLY A 567 16.74 16.54 24.59
C GLY A 567 15.80 15.76 25.52
N GLY A 568 15.75 14.42 25.45
CA GLY A 568 14.79 13.66 26.27
C GLY A 568 15.09 12.17 26.42
N LYS A 569 14.03 11.38 26.66
CA LYS A 569 14.09 9.91 26.79
C LYS A 569 14.24 9.23 25.42
N GLU A 570 15.41 9.42 24.81
CA GLU A 570 15.76 8.93 23.49
C GLU A 570 16.46 7.56 23.55
N PHE A 571 16.28 6.76 22.51
CA PHE A 571 16.93 5.47 22.35
C PHE A 571 17.39 5.22 20.92
N LEU A 572 18.37 4.35 20.76
CA LEU A 572 18.95 4.04 19.47
C LEU A 572 18.44 2.69 18.96
N VAL A 573 18.17 2.66 17.66
CA VAL A 573 17.70 1.47 16.97
C VAL A 573 18.54 1.29 15.71
N LEU A 574 19.18 0.14 15.58
CA LEU A 574 19.82 -0.26 14.33
C LEU A 574 18.91 -1.25 13.62
N GLN A 575 18.70 -1.02 12.33
CA GLN A 575 17.98 -1.96 11.48
C GLN A 575 18.86 -2.45 10.35
N GLY A 576 18.67 -3.68 9.90
CA GLY A 576 19.33 -4.25 8.73
C GLY A 576 18.76 -5.62 8.35
N ASP A 577 18.95 -5.99 7.10
CA ASP A 577 18.54 -7.28 6.56
C ASP A 577 19.71 -8.26 6.66
N ILE A 578 19.43 -9.54 6.92
CA ILE A 578 20.47 -10.57 6.87
C ILE A 578 20.23 -11.47 5.67
N ILE A 579 21.25 -11.57 4.82
CA ILE A 579 21.25 -12.46 3.66
C ILE A 579 22.56 -13.24 3.73
N GLN A 580 22.47 -14.58 3.77
CA GLN A 580 23.65 -15.47 3.82
C GLN A 580 24.68 -15.08 4.90
N SER A 581 24.19 -14.78 6.11
CA SER A 581 25.02 -14.38 7.27
C SER A 581 25.78 -13.06 7.10
N GLN A 582 25.40 -12.21 6.15
CA GLN A 582 25.89 -10.83 6.00
C GLN A 582 24.77 -9.82 6.22
N ALA A 583 25.11 -8.67 6.81
CA ALA A 583 24.16 -7.59 7.06
C ALA A 583 24.11 -6.60 5.88
N TYR A 584 22.90 -6.37 5.36
CA TYR A 584 22.61 -5.40 4.32
C TYR A 584 21.64 -4.33 4.82
N HIS A 585 21.54 -3.23 4.07
CA HIS A 585 20.57 -2.16 4.35
C HIS A 585 20.62 -1.63 5.79
N LEU A 586 21.83 -1.46 6.34
CA LEU A 586 22.01 -0.94 7.70
C LEU A 586 21.52 0.51 7.79
N VAL A 587 20.55 0.74 8.68
CA VAL A 587 20.00 2.06 8.99
C VAL A 587 20.05 2.28 10.50
N LEU A 588 20.80 3.28 10.91
CA LEU A 588 20.85 3.73 12.30
C LEU A 588 19.77 4.78 12.54
N ARG A 589 18.90 4.54 13.52
CA ARG A 589 17.80 5.43 13.90
C ARG A 589 17.94 5.89 15.35
N LYS A 590 17.63 7.15 15.58
CA LYS A 590 17.40 7.72 16.90
C LYS A 590 15.91 7.97 17.05
N ARG A 591 15.31 7.38 18.07
CA ARG A 591 13.88 7.49 18.39
C ARG A 591 13.70 8.11 19.76
N SER A 592 12.58 8.79 19.96
CA SER A 592 12.21 9.31 21.27
C SER A 592 11.00 8.56 21.83
N LEU A 593 11.03 8.30 23.14
CA LEU A 593 9.84 7.91 23.89
C LEU A 593 8.87 9.08 24.03
N GLN A 594 9.39 10.30 23.96
CA GLN A 594 8.67 11.53 24.23
C GLN A 594 8.69 12.51 23.05
N ILE A 595 7.63 13.28 22.88
CA ILE A 595 7.58 14.45 22.01
C ILE A 595 8.27 15.56 22.78
N LEU A 596 9.36 16.09 22.24
CA LEU A 596 10.22 17.06 22.92
C LEU A 596 9.57 18.45 22.98
N ASP A 597 8.85 18.84 21.94
CA ASP A 597 8.19 20.14 21.87
C ASP A 597 6.95 20.11 20.98
N PHE A 598 5.79 19.96 21.63
CA PHE A 598 4.49 19.87 20.96
C PHE A 598 4.01 21.21 20.37
N SER A 599 4.56 22.34 20.83
CA SER A 599 4.17 23.67 20.33
C SER A 599 4.51 23.86 18.85
N ASN A 600 5.43 23.03 18.33
CA ASN A 600 5.74 22.94 16.91
C ASN A 600 4.64 22.28 16.08
N TYR A 601 3.71 21.53 16.71
CA TYR A 601 2.72 20.69 16.02
C TYR A 601 1.27 21.05 16.35
N LEU A 602 1.02 21.69 17.48
CA LEU A 602 -0.28 22.28 17.84
C LEU A 602 -0.08 23.78 18.02
N SER A 603 -0.64 24.57 17.10
CA SER A 603 -0.68 26.03 17.27
C SER A 603 -1.74 26.43 18.31
N ASN A 604 -1.85 27.72 18.62
CA ASN A 604 -2.83 28.28 19.58
C ASN A 604 -4.32 28.16 19.17
N GLN A 605 -4.66 27.21 18.30
CA GLN A 605 -6.02 27.00 17.80
C GLN A 605 -6.77 26.00 18.67
N ALA A 606 -8.10 26.15 18.74
CA ALA A 606 -8.94 25.20 19.45
C ALA A 606 -8.88 23.81 18.76
N CYS A 607 -8.73 22.75 19.55
CA CYS A 607 -8.55 21.39 19.08
C CYS A 607 -9.56 20.41 19.69
N LEU A 608 -10.32 19.75 18.82
CA LEU A 608 -11.21 18.63 19.14
C LEU A 608 -10.57 17.33 18.65
N ALA A 609 -10.17 16.45 19.55
CA ALA A 609 -9.57 15.18 19.20
C ALA A 609 -10.50 14.02 19.58
N PHE A 610 -10.47 12.97 18.77
CA PHE A 610 -11.17 11.73 19.02
C PHE A 610 -10.16 10.66 19.38
N SER A 611 -10.42 9.95 20.48
CA SER A 611 -9.66 8.78 20.86
C SER A 611 -10.36 7.56 20.31
N LYS A 612 -9.61 6.73 19.57
CA LYS A 612 -10.11 5.41 19.16
C LYS A 612 -9.96 4.38 20.29
N GLY A 613 -9.31 4.75 21.39
CA GLY A 613 -9.12 3.88 22.52
C GLY A 613 -9.40 4.48 23.88
N ASN A 614 -8.94 3.76 24.89
CA ASN A 614 -9.01 4.18 26.28
C ASN A 614 -7.75 4.99 26.64
N TYR A 615 -7.49 6.08 25.90
CA TYR A 615 -6.22 6.80 25.95
C TYR A 615 -5.88 7.35 27.34
N ARG A 616 -6.89 7.75 28.13
CA ARG A 616 -6.74 8.07 29.55
C ARG A 616 -5.91 7.06 30.37
N TYR A 617 -5.91 5.77 30.01
CA TYR A 617 -5.16 4.73 30.73
C TYR A 617 -3.67 4.69 30.37
N HIS A 618 -3.27 5.22 29.21
CA HIS A 618 -1.86 5.30 28.81
C HIS A 618 -1.06 6.39 29.56
N GLN A 619 -1.75 7.30 30.27
CA GLN A 619 -1.12 8.43 30.97
C GLN A 619 -0.21 8.04 32.14
N LYS A 620 -0.35 6.82 32.70
CA LYS A 620 0.49 6.39 33.83
C LYS A 620 1.93 6.11 33.42
N VAL A 621 2.16 5.77 32.14
CA VAL A 621 3.48 5.41 31.60
C VAL A 621 3.56 5.87 30.16
N GLY A 622 4.38 6.86 29.89
CA GLY A 622 4.44 7.45 28.57
C GLY A 622 4.30 8.96 28.60
N ASN A 623 4.29 9.52 27.41
CA ASN A 623 4.65 10.90 27.12
C ASN A 623 3.48 11.90 27.22
N ASP A 624 2.42 11.58 27.94
CA ASP A 624 1.17 12.36 27.83
C ASP A 624 1.19 13.60 28.73
N SER A 625 2.35 13.90 29.34
CA SER A 625 2.59 15.11 30.13
C SER A 625 2.28 16.40 29.36
N TRP A 626 2.41 16.39 28.03
CA TRP A 626 2.08 17.56 27.22
C TRP A 626 0.56 17.79 27.09
N LEU A 627 -0.28 16.76 27.16
CA LEU A 627 -1.74 16.97 27.18
C LEU A 627 -2.17 17.71 28.44
N ASN A 628 -1.48 17.43 29.55
CA ASN A 628 -1.60 18.20 30.77
C ASN A 628 -1.04 19.63 30.61
N GLN A 629 0.04 19.83 29.84
CA GLN A 629 0.59 21.18 29.55
C GLN A 629 -0.29 21.99 28.59
N ALA A 630 -0.99 21.32 27.67
CA ALA A 630 -1.92 21.91 26.70
C ALA A 630 -3.35 22.05 27.25
N ASN A 631 -3.59 21.64 28.51
CA ASN A 631 -4.89 21.70 29.21
C ASN A 631 -6.04 21.00 28.45
N PHE A 632 -5.79 19.84 27.83
CA PHE A 632 -6.88 19.06 27.23
C PHE A 632 -7.82 18.50 28.30
N VAL A 633 -9.12 18.71 28.08
CA VAL A 633 -10.20 18.11 28.87
C VAL A 633 -10.64 16.81 28.23
N TYR A 634 -10.92 15.81 29.06
CA TYR A 634 -11.38 14.49 28.62
C TYR A 634 -12.86 14.35 28.88
N GLU A 635 -13.62 14.09 27.83
CA GLU A 635 -15.04 13.84 27.90
C GLU A 635 -15.33 12.40 27.50
N ASN A 636 -15.84 11.63 28.46
CA ASN A 636 -16.15 10.22 28.27
C ASN A 636 -17.64 10.07 28.01
N TYR A 637 -18.00 9.74 26.77
CA TYR A 637 -19.37 9.58 26.33
C TYR A 637 -19.72 8.09 26.20
N GLU A 638 -20.91 7.67 26.66
CA GLU A 638 -21.36 6.28 26.49
C GLU A 638 -22.13 6.13 25.18
N LEU A 639 -21.40 5.91 24.07
CA LEU A 639 -21.97 5.64 22.76
C LEU A 639 -22.30 4.16 22.62
N LYS A 640 -23.60 3.83 22.71
CA LYS A 640 -24.09 2.46 22.50
C LYS A 640 -24.15 2.16 21.00
N LEU A 641 -23.29 1.26 20.55
CA LEU A 641 -23.30 0.74 19.19
C LEU A 641 -24.20 -0.50 19.11
N PRO A 642 -24.93 -0.73 18.00
CA PRO A 642 -25.79 -1.90 17.83
C PRO A 642 -24.98 -3.15 17.48
N ILE A 643 -23.91 -3.43 18.24
CA ILE A 643 -23.02 -4.57 18.05
C ILE A 643 -23.26 -5.55 19.19
N GLN A 644 -23.50 -6.82 18.86
CA GLN A 644 -23.55 -7.92 19.81
C GLN A 644 -22.92 -9.14 19.17
N ASN A 645 -21.72 -9.51 19.63
CA ASN A 645 -21.01 -10.68 19.13
C ASN A 645 -20.61 -11.59 20.30
N THR A 646 -20.91 -12.88 20.15
CA THR A 646 -20.42 -13.95 21.03
C THR A 646 -19.17 -14.56 20.42
N ILE A 647 -18.09 -14.57 21.20
CA ILE A 647 -16.76 -15.02 20.78
C ILE A 647 -16.51 -16.38 21.43
N GLN A 648 -16.13 -17.35 20.61
CA GLN A 648 -15.91 -18.73 21.04
C GLN A 648 -14.44 -18.95 21.42
N VAL A 649 -14.21 -19.64 22.54
CA VAL A 649 -12.86 -19.96 23.05
C VAL A 649 -12.70 -21.48 23.17
N PRO A 650 -11.95 -22.13 22.27
CA PRO A 650 -11.75 -23.59 22.25
C PRO A 650 -10.78 -24.08 23.34
N VAL A 651 -11.21 -24.03 24.61
CA VAL A 651 -10.34 -24.32 25.78
C VAL A 651 -9.90 -25.79 25.86
N LEU A 652 -10.65 -26.73 25.28
CA LEU A 652 -10.23 -28.14 25.19
C LEU A 652 -8.89 -28.32 24.46
N TYR A 653 -8.58 -27.43 23.52
CA TYR A 653 -7.32 -27.43 22.79
C TYR A 653 -6.20 -26.72 23.56
N THR A 654 -6.51 -25.98 24.63
CA THR A 654 -5.53 -25.17 25.37
C THR A 654 -4.90 -25.88 26.57
N ASP A 655 -5.47 -26.96 27.09
CA ASP A 655 -5.05 -27.54 28.39
C ASP A 655 -3.89 -28.57 28.32
N GLU A 656 -3.60 -29.23 27.18
CA GLU A 656 -2.68 -30.39 27.18
C GLU A 656 -1.20 -30.12 26.81
N LEU A 657 -0.83 -28.89 26.41
CA LEU A 657 0.48 -28.62 25.76
C LEU A 657 1.46 -27.74 26.56
N GLU A 658 1.42 -27.75 27.90
CA GLU A 658 2.32 -26.95 28.76
C GLU A 658 3.83 -27.23 28.58
N LYS A 659 4.22 -28.31 27.87
CA LYS A 659 5.64 -28.68 27.66
C LYS A 659 6.26 -28.17 26.36
N GLN A 660 5.50 -27.53 25.47
CA GLN A 660 6.03 -26.97 24.22
C GLN A 660 6.44 -25.50 24.36
N ARG A 661 7.27 -24.98 23.44
CA ARG A 661 7.61 -23.55 23.45
C ARG A 661 6.32 -22.73 23.34
N PRO A 662 6.19 -21.58 24.05
CA PRO A 662 4.95 -20.79 24.07
C PRO A 662 4.43 -20.33 22.70
N ARG A 663 5.28 -20.32 21.66
CA ARG A 663 4.91 -19.92 20.29
C ARG A 663 4.22 -21.06 19.53
N ASP A 664 4.59 -22.30 19.80
CA ASP A 664 4.11 -23.46 19.04
C ASP A 664 2.74 -23.94 19.53
N LYS A 665 2.44 -23.73 20.83
CA LYS A 665 1.14 -24.10 21.44
C LYS A 665 -0.06 -23.55 20.66
N TYR A 666 -0.12 -22.24 20.43
CA TYR A 666 -1.28 -21.61 19.76
C TYR A 666 -1.50 -22.11 18.32
N VAL A 667 -0.40 -22.36 17.61
CA VAL A 667 -0.44 -22.91 16.25
C VAL A 667 -0.99 -24.34 16.28
N GLN A 668 -0.48 -25.15 17.20
CA GLN A 668 -0.94 -26.54 17.36
C GLN A 668 -2.41 -26.61 17.77
N ASN A 669 -2.87 -25.73 18.67
CA ASN A 669 -4.27 -25.65 19.10
C ASN A 669 -5.19 -25.39 17.91
N PHE A 670 -4.82 -24.43 17.05
CA PHE A 670 -5.58 -24.13 15.83
C PHE A 670 -5.57 -25.30 14.84
N VAL A 671 -4.42 -25.93 14.61
CA VAL A 671 -4.33 -27.10 13.71
C VAL A 671 -5.16 -28.26 14.24
N ASN A 672 -5.13 -28.55 15.53
CA ASN A 672 -5.95 -29.60 16.15
C ASN A 672 -7.44 -29.30 16.00
N PHE A 673 -7.85 -28.04 16.24
CA PHE A 673 -9.22 -27.61 16.01
C PHE A 673 -9.66 -27.83 14.55
N LEU A 674 -8.81 -27.50 13.56
CA LEU A 674 -9.12 -27.73 12.15
C LEU A 674 -9.31 -29.21 11.83
N LEU A 675 -8.53 -30.09 12.47
CA LEU A 675 -8.60 -31.54 12.24
C LEU A 675 -9.84 -32.17 12.87
N ASP A 676 -10.30 -31.66 14.01
CA ASP A 676 -11.44 -32.20 14.74
C ASP A 676 -12.79 -31.62 14.26
N SER A 677 -12.84 -30.34 13.90
CA SER A 677 -14.07 -29.61 13.57
C SER A 677 -14.48 -29.68 12.10
N GLN A 678 -14.05 -30.70 11.35
CA GLN A 678 -14.14 -30.73 9.88
C GLN A 678 -15.53 -30.48 9.29
N THR A 679 -16.59 -30.89 9.99
CA THR A 679 -17.98 -30.73 9.53
C THR A 679 -18.57 -29.35 9.79
N SER A 680 -17.96 -28.54 10.65
CA SER A 680 -18.40 -27.18 11.01
C SER A 680 -17.49 -26.07 10.44
N LEU A 681 -16.46 -26.43 9.67
CA LEU A 681 -15.56 -25.47 9.04
C LEU A 681 -16.25 -24.66 7.93
N ALA A 682 -16.15 -23.33 8.03
CA ALA A 682 -16.67 -22.42 7.00
C ALA A 682 -15.86 -22.50 5.71
N ASN A 683 -16.49 -22.15 4.59
CA ASN A 683 -15.79 -22.08 3.30
C ASN A 683 -14.65 -21.04 3.32
N LYS A 684 -14.81 -19.97 4.11
CA LYS A 684 -13.86 -18.88 4.23
C LYS A 684 -13.37 -18.78 5.67
N MET A 685 -12.06 -18.89 5.85
CA MET A 685 -11.42 -18.68 7.14
C MET A 685 -10.36 -17.59 7.05
N ILE A 686 -10.41 -16.64 7.97
CA ILE A 686 -9.38 -15.63 8.15
C ILE A 686 -8.67 -15.92 9.47
N VAL A 687 -7.39 -16.25 9.39
CA VAL A 687 -6.51 -16.54 10.53
C VAL A 687 -5.66 -15.31 10.81
N ILE A 688 -6.01 -14.63 11.89
CA ILE A 688 -5.34 -13.41 12.35
C ILE A 688 -4.17 -13.79 13.26
N ALA A 689 -2.97 -13.49 12.79
CA ALA A 689 -1.72 -13.70 13.50
C ALA A 689 -1.20 -12.41 14.15
N SER A 690 -0.47 -12.57 15.26
CA SER A 690 0.18 -11.47 15.98
C SER A 690 1.43 -10.93 15.29
N SER A 691 2.09 -11.75 14.46
CA SER A 691 3.33 -11.39 13.75
C SER A 691 3.55 -12.20 12.46
N GLN A 692 4.44 -11.71 11.60
CA GLN A 692 4.91 -12.46 10.42
C GLN A 692 5.59 -13.78 10.81
N GLU A 693 6.33 -13.82 11.91
CA GLU A 693 6.93 -15.06 12.43
C GLU A 693 5.87 -16.11 12.76
N GLN A 694 4.73 -15.70 13.33
CA GLN A 694 3.63 -16.63 13.62
C GLN A 694 2.97 -17.14 12.33
N ILE A 695 2.84 -16.31 11.30
CA ILE A 695 2.39 -16.76 9.96
C ILE A 695 3.36 -17.81 9.41
N GLN A 696 4.67 -17.56 9.52
CA GLN A 696 5.70 -18.49 9.03
C GLN A 696 5.72 -19.82 9.77
N ALA A 697 5.39 -19.82 11.07
CA ALA A 697 5.23 -21.04 11.85
C ALA A 697 3.94 -21.79 11.51
N THR A 698 2.84 -21.06 11.27
CA THR A 698 1.50 -21.63 11.07
C THR A 698 1.30 -22.18 9.66
N TYR A 699 1.73 -21.44 8.64
CA TYR A 699 1.44 -21.75 7.24
C TYR A 699 1.94 -23.16 6.82
N PRO A 700 3.19 -23.57 7.10
CA PRO A 700 3.65 -24.91 6.76
C PRO A 700 2.89 -26.00 7.50
N GLN A 701 2.52 -25.77 8.77
CA GLN A 701 1.81 -26.76 9.57
C GLN A 701 0.39 -27.00 9.05
N VAL A 702 -0.31 -25.95 8.62
CA VAL A 702 -1.64 -26.03 8.00
C VAL A 702 -1.55 -26.65 6.60
N LEU A 703 -0.57 -26.23 5.79
CA LEU A 703 -0.39 -26.72 4.42
C LEU A 703 0.00 -28.21 4.36
N ASN A 704 0.79 -28.68 5.32
CA ASN A 704 1.23 -30.07 5.40
C ASN A 704 0.14 -31.03 5.91
N GLN A 705 -1.04 -30.54 6.33
CA GLN A 705 -2.18 -31.39 6.62
C GLN A 705 -2.88 -31.77 5.32
N ASP A 706 -2.75 -33.04 4.90
CA ASP A 706 -3.36 -33.54 3.65
C ASP A 706 -4.85 -33.21 3.58
N LEU A 707 -5.60 -33.42 4.66
CA LEU A 707 -7.06 -33.17 4.68
C LEU A 707 -7.44 -31.70 4.45
N ILE A 708 -6.57 -30.76 4.83
CA ILE A 708 -6.79 -29.32 4.65
C ILE A 708 -6.34 -28.89 3.25
N SER A 709 -5.15 -29.30 2.82
CA SER A 709 -4.58 -28.91 1.53
C SER A 709 -5.34 -29.45 0.31
N HIS A 710 -6.05 -30.58 0.46
CA HIS A 710 -6.93 -31.10 -0.58
C HIS A 710 -8.26 -30.34 -0.70
N ASN A 711 -8.73 -29.71 0.40
CA ASN A 711 -10.06 -29.11 0.48
C ASN A 711 -10.07 -27.58 0.45
N TYR A 712 -8.98 -26.94 0.87
CA TYR A 712 -8.84 -25.49 1.01
C TYR A 712 -7.63 -24.97 0.24
N VAL A 713 -7.81 -23.82 -0.40
CA VAL A 713 -6.68 -23.01 -0.86
C VAL A 713 -6.09 -22.29 0.35
N VAL A 714 -4.91 -22.70 0.79
CA VAL A 714 -4.20 -22.06 1.92
C VAL A 714 -3.34 -20.92 1.38
N LEU A 715 -3.64 -19.71 1.85
CA LEU A 715 -3.01 -18.46 1.44
C LEU A 715 -2.37 -17.81 2.66
N ALA A 716 -1.16 -17.28 2.50
CA ALA A 716 -0.47 -16.55 3.56
C ALA A 716 0.24 -15.32 3.03
N GLN A 717 0.16 -14.25 3.81
CA GLN A 717 0.97 -13.07 3.58
C GLN A 717 2.47 -13.43 3.60
N GLY A 718 3.23 -12.87 2.65
CA GLY A 718 4.68 -13.05 2.59
C GLY A 718 5.17 -14.36 1.96
N TYR A 719 4.28 -15.30 1.62
CA TYR A 719 4.65 -16.59 1.00
C TYR A 719 4.59 -16.58 -0.54
N LYS A 720 3.49 -16.10 -1.14
CA LYS A 720 3.30 -16.11 -2.61
C LYS A 720 2.52 -14.87 -3.07
N GLY A 721 3.22 -13.92 -3.68
CA GLY A 721 2.62 -12.70 -4.25
C GLY A 721 2.47 -11.55 -3.24
N SER A 722 2.08 -10.38 -3.73
CA SER A 722 1.80 -9.21 -2.89
C SER A 722 0.53 -9.44 -2.05
N LEU A 723 0.41 -8.75 -0.90
CA LEU A 723 -0.77 -8.84 -0.03
C LEU A 723 -2.07 -8.62 -0.83
N ARG A 724 -2.12 -7.61 -1.71
CA ARG A 724 -3.27 -7.38 -2.60
C ARG A 724 -3.63 -8.60 -3.47
N LYS A 725 -2.63 -9.26 -4.07
CA LYS A 725 -2.86 -10.49 -4.86
C LYS A 725 -3.37 -11.64 -3.98
N VAL A 726 -2.82 -11.78 -2.78
CA VAL A 726 -3.23 -12.81 -1.81
C VAL A 726 -4.67 -12.58 -1.36
N CYS A 727 -5.04 -11.35 -0.96
CA CYS A 727 -6.41 -11.00 -0.58
C CYS A 727 -7.40 -11.16 -1.74
N ARG A 728 -7.02 -10.78 -2.97
CA ARG A 728 -7.87 -10.97 -4.16
C ARG A 728 -8.13 -12.45 -4.43
N HIS A 729 -7.09 -13.28 -4.37
CA HIS A 729 -7.26 -14.74 -4.52
C HIS A 729 -8.13 -15.30 -3.40
N PHE A 730 -7.94 -14.83 -2.16
CA PHE A 730 -8.82 -15.23 -1.05
C PHE A 730 -10.28 -14.90 -1.33
N LYS A 731 -10.60 -13.69 -1.82
CA LYS A 731 -11.98 -13.30 -2.19
C LYS A 731 -12.54 -14.22 -3.29
N GLN A 732 -11.75 -14.52 -4.33
CA GLN A 732 -12.16 -15.31 -5.50
C GLN A 732 -12.30 -16.83 -5.25
N ALA A 733 -11.49 -17.42 -4.38
CA ALA A 733 -11.49 -18.86 -4.13
C ALA A 733 -12.82 -19.33 -3.49
N GLN A 734 -13.31 -20.53 -3.77
CA GLN A 734 -14.55 -21.00 -3.12
C GLN A 734 -14.31 -21.42 -1.66
N LYS A 735 -13.28 -22.23 -1.42
CA LYS A 735 -12.82 -22.64 -0.09
C LYS A 735 -11.39 -22.17 0.14
N ALA A 736 -11.17 -21.30 1.10
CA ALA A 736 -9.84 -20.75 1.37
C ALA A 736 -9.60 -20.42 2.84
N ILE A 737 -8.34 -20.57 3.24
CA ILE A 737 -7.80 -20.16 4.55
C ILE A 737 -6.77 -19.07 4.28
N LEU A 738 -6.99 -17.88 4.84
CA LEU A 738 -6.06 -16.75 4.73
C LEU A 738 -5.35 -16.51 6.04
N LEU A 739 -4.02 -16.63 6.07
CA LEU A 739 -3.17 -16.21 7.17
C LEU A 739 -2.65 -14.79 6.94
N ILE A 740 -3.02 -13.89 7.83
CA ILE A 740 -2.73 -12.46 7.73
C ILE A 740 -2.41 -11.88 9.12
N THR A 741 -1.57 -10.84 9.19
CA THR A 741 -1.37 -10.17 10.49
C THR A 741 -2.59 -9.34 10.85
N TRP A 742 -2.81 -9.08 12.13
CA TRP A 742 -3.90 -8.17 12.54
C TRP A 742 -3.78 -6.77 11.93
N ARG A 743 -2.56 -6.26 11.72
CA ARG A 743 -2.36 -4.94 11.10
C ARG A 743 -2.84 -4.92 9.65
N ASP A 744 -2.45 -5.97 8.91
CA ASP A 744 -2.85 -6.12 7.52
C ASP A 744 -4.33 -6.44 7.41
N PHE A 745 -4.91 -7.17 8.38
CA PHE A 745 -6.36 -7.36 8.47
C PHE A 745 -7.11 -6.03 8.58
N MET A 746 -6.66 -5.14 9.48
CA MET A 746 -7.25 -3.80 9.67
C MET A 746 -7.07 -2.89 8.45
N ALA A 747 -6.03 -3.10 7.65
CA ALA A 747 -5.71 -2.29 6.47
C ALA A 747 -6.41 -2.76 5.18
N ASN A 748 -7.23 -3.82 5.23
CA ASN A 748 -7.96 -4.34 4.08
C ASN A 748 -9.48 -4.21 4.27
N ASP A 749 -10.18 -4.01 3.16
CA ASP A 749 -11.64 -4.03 3.12
C ASP A 749 -12.18 -5.44 2.84
N TRP A 750 -13.14 -5.84 3.65
CA TRP A 750 -13.72 -7.19 3.70
C TRP A 750 -15.21 -7.24 3.31
N GLN A 751 -15.84 -6.10 2.99
CA GLN A 751 -17.29 -6.00 2.72
C GLN A 751 -17.75 -6.89 1.54
N GLU A 752 -16.87 -7.20 0.59
CA GLU A 752 -17.17 -8.01 -0.59
C GLU A 752 -17.20 -9.54 -0.34
N ILE A 753 -17.09 -10.01 0.90
CA ILE A 753 -17.09 -11.44 1.21
C ILE A 753 -18.52 -11.95 1.47
N SER A 754 -19.03 -12.75 0.52
CA SER A 754 -20.34 -13.45 0.57
C SER A 754 -20.31 -14.68 1.52
N PRO A 755 -21.46 -15.11 2.08
CA PRO A 755 -21.70 -15.17 3.52
C PRO A 755 -21.03 -16.37 4.24
N SER A 756 -20.94 -16.26 5.58
CA SER A 756 -20.33 -17.18 6.55
C SER A 756 -18.80 -17.25 6.49
N VAL A 757 -18.16 -16.36 7.26
CA VAL A 757 -16.70 -16.31 7.45
C VAL A 757 -16.37 -16.69 8.88
N GLN A 758 -15.45 -17.64 9.04
CA GLN A 758 -14.84 -17.92 10.34
C GLN A 758 -13.58 -17.06 10.51
N VAL A 759 -13.49 -16.37 11.65
CA VAL A 759 -12.35 -15.54 12.01
C VAL A 759 -11.63 -16.18 13.19
N HIS A 760 -10.35 -16.50 13.03
CA HIS A 760 -9.54 -17.20 14.01
C HIS A 760 -8.42 -16.28 14.50
N LEU A 761 -8.51 -15.79 15.72
CA LEU A 761 -7.43 -15.06 16.38
C LEU A 761 -6.57 -16.06 17.18
N LEU A 762 -5.36 -16.32 16.71
CA LEU A 762 -4.50 -17.35 17.30
C LEU A 762 -4.07 -17.05 18.74
N LYS A 763 -3.91 -15.77 19.08
CA LYS A 763 -3.40 -15.33 20.39
C LYS A 763 -3.83 -13.90 20.69
N LEU A 764 -4.01 -13.56 21.96
CA LEU A 764 -4.19 -12.16 22.38
C LEU A 764 -3.04 -11.27 21.88
N PRO A 765 -3.33 -10.09 21.29
CA PRO A 765 -2.38 -9.28 20.54
C PRO A 765 -1.45 -8.45 21.45
N PHE A 766 -0.71 -9.12 22.33
CA PHE A 766 0.32 -8.47 23.15
C PHE A 766 1.50 -8.01 22.29
N LEU A 767 1.99 -6.79 22.56
CA LEU A 767 3.30 -6.40 22.07
C LEU A 767 4.41 -7.24 22.71
N SER A 768 5.49 -7.43 21.95
CA SER A 768 6.70 -8.06 22.48
C SER A 768 7.45 -7.11 23.41
N LEU A 769 7.78 -7.59 24.62
CA LEU A 769 8.70 -6.92 25.55
C LEU A 769 10.08 -6.69 24.92
N GLU A 770 10.46 -7.53 23.95
CA GLU A 770 11.73 -7.42 23.23
C GLU A 770 11.74 -6.31 22.18
N SER A 771 10.58 -5.74 21.85
CA SER A 771 10.52 -4.63 20.91
C SER A 771 11.31 -3.44 21.43
N ALA A 772 12.03 -2.75 20.54
CA ALA A 772 12.88 -1.62 20.92
C ALA A 772 12.13 -0.52 21.72
N GLY A 773 10.86 -0.29 21.40
CA GLY A 773 10.02 0.66 22.14
C GLY A 773 9.71 0.20 23.57
N MET A 774 9.40 -1.08 23.78
CA MET A 774 9.12 -1.63 25.12
C MET A 774 10.38 -1.72 25.97
N ARG A 775 11.51 -2.15 25.39
CA ARG A 775 12.82 -2.12 26.08
C ARG A 775 13.20 -0.69 26.50
N ALA A 776 12.98 0.29 25.62
CA ALA A 776 13.18 1.69 25.99
C ALA A 776 12.29 2.12 27.17
N ILE A 777 10.99 1.79 27.14
CA ILE A 777 10.09 2.09 28.26
C ILE A 777 10.56 1.40 29.55
N GLN A 778 11.01 0.15 29.47
CA GLN A 778 11.57 -0.59 30.60
C GLN A 778 12.80 0.07 31.19
N ASP A 779 13.73 0.52 30.36
CA ASP A 779 14.94 1.20 30.81
C ASP A 779 14.65 2.54 31.49
N TYR A 780 13.62 3.27 31.02
CA TYR A 780 13.32 4.62 31.50
C TYR A 780 12.24 4.71 32.59
N TYR A 781 11.33 3.74 32.70
CA TYR A 781 10.16 3.78 33.57
C TYR A 781 9.94 2.50 34.38
N GLY A 782 10.70 1.42 34.11
CA GLY A 782 10.45 0.12 34.73
C GLY A 782 10.62 0.06 36.26
N GLN A 783 11.19 1.10 36.89
CA GLN A 783 11.25 1.24 38.35
C GLN A 783 10.03 1.97 38.94
N GLU A 784 9.31 2.74 38.14
CA GLU A 784 8.22 3.62 38.58
C GLU A 784 6.83 3.01 38.33
N THR A 785 6.75 1.95 37.49
CA THR A 785 5.48 1.44 36.99
C THR A 785 5.54 -0.05 36.66
N ASP A 786 4.38 -0.72 36.69
CA ASP A 786 4.24 -2.08 36.20
C ASP A 786 3.95 -2.04 34.69
N ILE A 787 4.98 -2.27 33.87
CA ILE A 787 4.86 -2.19 32.40
C ILE A 787 3.79 -3.15 31.87
N PHE A 788 3.60 -4.30 32.51
CA PHE A 788 2.57 -5.22 32.07
C PHE A 788 1.18 -4.61 32.29
N LYS A 789 0.89 -4.14 33.50
CA LYS A 789 -0.43 -3.59 33.85
C LYS A 789 -0.70 -2.22 33.23
N ASP A 790 0.31 -1.38 33.13
CA ASP A 790 0.15 0.02 32.78
C ASP A 790 0.43 0.29 31.29
N GLN A 791 1.01 -0.66 30.53
CA GLN A 791 1.27 -0.50 29.09
C GLN A 791 0.78 -1.68 28.25
N LEU A 792 1.29 -2.90 28.52
CA LEU A 792 1.02 -4.05 27.65
C LEU A 792 -0.45 -4.47 27.67
N LEU A 793 -1.05 -4.54 28.86
CA LEU A 793 -2.45 -4.96 29.02
C LEU A 793 -3.42 -3.94 28.39
N PRO A 794 -3.34 -2.62 28.68
CA PRO A 794 -4.18 -1.62 28.02
C PRO A 794 -4.04 -1.63 26.50
N GLN A 795 -2.80 -1.71 25.99
CA GLN A 795 -2.57 -1.73 24.56
C GLN A 795 -3.12 -3.00 23.90
N MET A 796 -2.98 -4.16 24.55
CA MET A 796 -3.55 -5.41 24.05
C MET A 796 -5.08 -5.34 24.03
N ILE A 797 -5.72 -4.83 25.10
CA ILE A 797 -7.18 -4.63 25.15
C ILE A 797 -7.63 -3.72 24.01
N GLN A 798 -6.88 -2.63 23.77
CA GLN A 798 -7.18 -1.70 22.69
C GLN A 798 -7.10 -2.37 21.31
N THR A 799 -6.00 -3.06 21.01
CA THR A 799 -5.85 -3.78 19.74
C THR A 799 -6.92 -4.87 19.59
N LEU A 800 -7.28 -5.56 20.68
CA LEU A 800 -8.36 -6.54 20.65
C LEU A 800 -9.71 -5.87 20.32
N LYS A 801 -10.04 -4.74 20.94
CA LYS A 801 -11.25 -3.96 20.62
C LYS A 801 -11.33 -3.59 19.15
N GLU A 802 -10.24 -3.07 18.59
CA GLU A 802 -10.18 -2.68 17.18
C GLU A 802 -10.42 -3.87 16.24
N ILE A 803 -9.79 -5.02 16.52
CA ILE A 803 -10.01 -6.25 15.75
C ILE A 803 -11.48 -6.69 15.83
N LEU A 804 -12.05 -6.75 17.05
CA LEU A 804 -13.42 -7.20 17.27
C LEU A 804 -14.44 -6.31 16.56
N VAL A 805 -14.27 -4.99 16.65
CA VAL A 805 -15.15 -4.03 15.96
C VAL A 805 -14.98 -4.11 14.44
N ALA A 806 -13.76 -4.25 13.93
CA ALA A 806 -13.53 -4.43 12.50
C ALA A 806 -14.18 -5.71 11.96
N VAL A 807 -14.12 -6.81 12.71
CA VAL A 807 -14.82 -8.06 12.37
C VAL A 807 -16.33 -7.83 12.37
N ALA A 808 -16.89 -7.24 13.42
CA ALA A 808 -18.33 -7.00 13.53
C ALA A 808 -18.88 -6.10 12.41
N ASN A 809 -18.12 -5.09 11.98
CA ASN A 809 -18.56 -4.14 10.96
C ASN A 809 -18.33 -4.62 9.52
N ASN A 810 -17.22 -5.30 9.26
CA ASN A 810 -16.79 -5.61 7.88
C ASN A 810 -17.14 -7.03 7.43
N LEU A 811 -17.51 -7.93 8.34
CA LEU A 811 -17.82 -9.33 8.05
C LEU A 811 -19.22 -9.67 8.55
N HIS A 812 -20.21 -9.67 7.64
CA HIS A 812 -21.57 -10.09 7.97
C HIS A 812 -21.64 -11.60 8.25
N ASP A 813 -22.48 -12.00 9.20
CA ASP A 813 -22.68 -13.40 9.62
C ASP A 813 -21.36 -14.15 9.87
N ASN A 814 -20.56 -13.64 10.81
CA ASN A 814 -19.26 -14.20 11.19
C ASN A 814 -19.33 -15.08 12.45
N GLU A 815 -18.43 -16.07 12.50
CA GLU A 815 -18.11 -16.83 13.71
C GLU A 815 -16.68 -16.54 14.11
N MET A 816 -16.46 -16.09 15.35
CA MET A 816 -15.12 -15.70 15.81
C MET A 816 -14.60 -16.63 16.91
N PHE A 817 -13.37 -17.10 16.72
CA PHE A 817 -12.64 -17.97 17.64
C PHE A 817 -11.38 -17.31 18.16
N ILE A 818 -11.10 -17.43 19.46
CA ILE A 818 -9.83 -17.01 20.08
C ILE A 818 -9.18 -18.20 20.80
N TYR A 819 -7.95 -18.54 20.41
CA TYR A 819 -7.23 -19.72 20.93
C TYR A 819 -6.39 -19.43 22.17
N ASP A 820 -6.87 -18.54 23.04
CA ASP A 820 -6.11 -18.02 24.19
C ASP A 820 -6.91 -18.12 25.49
N ASP A 821 -6.59 -19.13 26.30
CA ASP A 821 -7.26 -19.44 27.57
C ASP A 821 -7.15 -18.31 28.61
N ARG A 822 -6.23 -17.36 28.42
CA ARG A 822 -5.97 -16.26 29.36
C ARG A 822 -7.16 -15.31 29.51
N LEU A 823 -8.12 -15.37 28.59
CA LEU A 823 -9.43 -14.73 28.70
C LEU A 823 -10.25 -15.22 29.90
N PHE A 824 -9.95 -16.40 30.45
CA PHE A 824 -10.58 -16.96 31.64
C PHE A 824 -9.60 -17.30 32.76
N THR A 825 -8.37 -17.73 32.42
CA THR A 825 -7.44 -18.31 33.40
C THR A 825 -6.65 -17.26 34.19
N GLN A 826 -6.45 -16.06 33.64
CA GLN A 826 -5.58 -15.05 34.24
C GLN A 826 -6.35 -14.05 35.12
N ALA A 827 -5.68 -13.51 36.14
CA ALA A 827 -6.26 -12.53 37.07
C ALA A 827 -6.72 -11.23 36.39
N TYR A 828 -6.15 -10.88 35.24
CA TYR A 828 -6.53 -9.69 34.46
C TYR A 828 -7.71 -9.95 33.50
N SER A 829 -8.25 -11.16 33.43
CA SER A 829 -9.41 -11.49 32.58
C SER A 829 -10.59 -10.56 32.85
N SER A 830 -10.93 -10.32 34.13
CA SER A 830 -12.03 -9.43 34.51
C SER A 830 -11.87 -8.01 33.95
N ILE A 831 -10.64 -7.51 33.86
CA ILE A 831 -10.35 -6.19 33.28
C ILE A 831 -10.64 -6.18 31.78
N ILE A 832 -10.33 -7.28 31.07
CA ILE A 832 -10.63 -7.43 29.64
C ILE A 832 -12.15 -7.39 29.42
N HIS A 833 -12.91 -8.22 30.15
CA HIS A 833 -14.37 -8.31 30.05
C HIS A 833 -15.05 -6.98 30.38
N GLU A 834 -14.65 -6.31 31.47
CA GLU A 834 -15.19 -5.00 31.85
C GLU A 834 -14.88 -3.93 30.80
N SER A 835 -13.67 -3.96 30.23
CA SER A 835 -13.25 -2.98 29.22
C SER A 835 -14.01 -3.12 27.92
N LEU A 836 -14.35 -4.34 27.49
CA LEU A 836 -15.04 -4.61 26.24
C LEU A 836 -16.53 -4.29 26.30
N GLY A 837 -17.11 -4.23 27.50
CA GLY A 837 -18.53 -3.93 27.68
C GLY A 837 -19.45 -5.11 27.30
N PRO A 838 -20.77 -4.94 27.43
CA PRO A 838 -21.76 -5.97 27.10
C PRO A 838 -21.86 -6.31 25.60
N GLU A 839 -21.22 -5.52 24.73
CA GLU A 839 -21.24 -5.71 23.27
C GLU A 839 -20.47 -6.95 22.82
N PHE A 840 -19.49 -7.41 23.61
CA PHE A 840 -18.72 -8.62 23.35
C PHE A 840 -18.80 -9.58 24.54
N SER A 841 -19.22 -10.81 24.27
CA SER A 841 -19.25 -11.88 25.26
C SER A 841 -18.32 -13.02 24.85
N PHE A 842 -17.76 -13.75 25.82
CA PHE A 842 -16.88 -14.87 25.58
C PHE A 842 -17.47 -16.15 26.16
N GLU A 843 -17.51 -17.19 25.36
CA GLU A 843 -18.06 -18.49 25.74
C GLU A 843 -17.06 -19.62 25.49
N TYR A 844 -17.11 -20.65 26.33
CA TYR A 844 -16.37 -21.87 26.09
C TYR A 844 -16.92 -22.57 24.85
N PHE A 845 -16.03 -22.98 23.95
CA PHE A 845 -16.40 -23.81 22.82
C PHE A 845 -16.13 -25.29 23.12
N ASP A 846 -17.16 -26.11 22.97
CA ASP A 846 -17.10 -27.55 23.09
C ASP A 846 -17.47 -28.18 21.74
N SER A 847 -16.52 -28.88 21.11
CA SER A 847 -16.69 -29.49 19.78
C SER A 847 -17.57 -30.74 19.79
N PHE A 848 -17.97 -31.23 20.98
CA PHE A 848 -18.77 -32.44 21.15
C PHE A 848 -20.27 -32.19 21.37
N ALA A 849 -20.73 -30.93 21.31
CA ALA A 849 -22.13 -30.52 21.57
C ALA A 849 -22.99 -30.42 20.31
#